data_AF-A0A094EBA6-F1
#
_entry.id   AF-A0A094EBA6-F1
#
_cell.length_a   1.000
_cell.length_b   1.000
_cell.length_c   1.000
_cell.angle_alpha   90.00
_cell.angle_beta   90.00
_cell.angle_gamma   90.00
#
_symmetry.space_group_name_H-M   'P 1'
#
loop_
_entity.id
_entity.type
_entity.pdbx_description
1 polymer ?
#
loop_
_entity_poly.entity_id
_entity_poly.type
_entity_poly.pdbx_seq_one_letter_code
_entity_poly.pdbx_strand_id
1 'polypeptide(L)'
;MSHRKFEAPRHGSLAYLPRKRAARHRGKVKSFPKDDASKPVHLTATMGYKAGMTTIVRDLDRPGAKSHKKEVVEAVTVIETPPMIVVGLVGYIETPRGLRSLTTVWAEHLSDDLKRRFYKNWYKSKKKAFTKYAKKHSEASGSSITRELERIKKYCTVVRVLAHTQIRKTPLKQKKAHLMEVQINGGSVAEKVEFAAGLFEKPVEVASIFEQDEMIDVIAVTKGKGFSGVTSRWGTKKLPRKTHKGLRKVACIGAWHPSHVQWTVARAGQDGYHHRTSCNHKVYRVGSGADEGNASTEFDVSKKTITPMGGFVRYGEVKNDFVMVKGSVPGVKKRVMTLRKSMWTHTSRKALEKVDLKWIDTSSKFGHGAYQTPAEKRAFLGTLKKDLVQQSATQTTTNHPPPAPAQPQMGVILSLFHTVRNRNRSSQPPPAPAVPETHELDTLHASPTSAPPTATIPRPRLPPRVFAALSSRSRATAPASPAGVPAQAQAQALPAARAAPRQQKRGMADDASYLSFLEKANAPLGESNEAQASGSGKKGFKTVDEGAKVPEVIRKAIEGVVYVSEADEGFEGVSLGTGGRGMVDGESFADLIGSPDGREIEILDISQWDERGEYKSIVDAIRDATSGGDVRVYRVPRGATRVEYWVVGVEEGEEGRLVGAKALSVES
;
A
#
# COMPACT_ATOMS: atom_id res chain seq x y z
N MET A 1 15.27 4.56 45.62
CA MET A 1 14.98 4.13 44.24
C MET A 1 16.01 3.06 43.86
N SER A 2 15.59 1.83 43.59
CA SER A 2 16.53 0.80 43.12
C SER A 2 16.92 1.08 41.67
N HIS A 3 18.20 0.92 41.33
CA HIS A 3 18.61 0.84 39.94
C HIS A 3 17.98 -0.41 39.28
N ARG A 4 17.86 -0.38 37.95
CA ARG A 4 17.32 -1.52 37.20
C ARG A 4 18.31 -2.69 37.28
N LYS A 5 17.83 -3.87 37.68
CA LYS A 5 18.66 -5.08 37.87
C LYS A 5 19.50 -5.50 36.65
N PHE A 6 18.96 -5.36 35.44
CA PHE A 6 19.66 -5.67 34.19
C PHE A 6 19.43 -4.58 33.16
N GLU A 7 20.49 -4.14 32.51
CA GLU A 7 20.42 -3.11 31.48
C GLU A 7 19.99 -3.67 30.12
N ALA A 8 19.23 -2.87 29.39
CA ALA A 8 18.90 -3.15 28.00
C ALA A 8 18.63 -1.81 27.30
N PRO A 9 18.86 -1.72 25.97
CA PRO A 9 18.51 -0.55 25.20
C PRO A 9 17.03 -0.19 25.36
N ARG A 10 16.72 1.10 25.22
CA ARG A 10 15.33 1.56 25.21
C ARG A 10 14.55 0.98 24.03
N HIS A 11 13.24 0.79 24.23
CA HIS A 11 12.35 0.39 23.14
C HIS A 11 11.98 1.60 22.27
N GLY A 12 12.60 1.67 21.09
CA GLY A 12 12.31 2.67 20.05
C GLY A 12 13.05 3.99 20.22
N SER A 13 13.43 4.57 19.08
CA SER A 13 14.06 5.89 19.03
C SER A 13 13.07 7.01 19.31
N LEU A 14 13.48 7.95 20.17
CA LEU A 14 12.73 9.15 20.54
C LEU A 14 12.74 10.22 19.45
N ALA A 15 13.71 10.19 18.53
CA ALA A 15 13.82 11.15 17.42
C ALA A 15 12.61 11.12 16.46
N TYR A 16 11.82 10.05 16.51
CA TYR A 16 10.61 9.89 15.69
C TYR A 16 9.31 10.17 16.46
N LEU A 17 9.40 10.81 17.63
CA LEU A 17 8.24 11.36 18.34
C LEU A 17 7.89 12.77 17.83
N PRO A 18 6.62 13.20 17.96
CA PRO A 18 5.46 12.37 18.29
C PRO A 18 5.09 11.40 17.15
N ARG A 19 4.79 10.15 17.50
CA ARG A 19 4.34 9.11 16.54
C ARG A 19 2.87 9.28 16.18
N LYS A 20 2.55 10.38 15.49
CA LYS A 20 1.21 10.72 14.97
C LYS A 20 1.11 10.52 13.45
N ARG A 21 -0.10 10.59 12.91
CA ARG A 21 -0.34 10.59 11.47
C ARG A 21 0.36 11.79 10.82
N ALA A 22 0.95 11.59 9.64
CA ALA A 22 1.48 12.65 8.82
C ALA A 22 0.35 13.60 8.39
N ALA A 23 0.58 14.91 8.47
CA ALA A 23 -0.44 15.91 8.08
C ALA A 23 -0.64 16.00 6.55
N ARG A 24 0.28 15.43 5.77
CA ARG A 24 0.27 15.46 4.30
C ARG A 24 0.58 14.07 3.77
N HIS A 25 -0.05 13.70 2.67
CA HIS A 25 0.13 12.38 2.04
C HIS A 25 1.47 12.26 1.29
N ARG A 26 1.97 13.37 0.71
CA ARG A 26 3.24 13.41 -0.02
C ARG A 26 4.41 13.62 0.93
N GLY A 27 5.56 13.02 0.59
CA GLY A 27 6.85 13.42 1.15
C GLY A 27 7.09 14.92 1.02
N LYS A 28 7.39 15.60 2.13
CA LYS A 28 7.82 16.99 2.11
C LYS A 28 9.34 17.01 2.29
N VAL A 29 10.05 17.54 1.31
CA VAL A 29 11.45 17.90 1.47
C VAL A 29 11.52 19.03 2.50
N LYS A 30 12.12 18.76 3.67
CA LYS A 30 12.33 19.77 4.71
C LYS A 30 13.64 20.54 4.52
N SER A 31 14.62 19.89 3.89
CA SER A 31 15.94 20.43 3.58
C SER A 31 16.32 19.90 2.21
N PHE A 32 16.80 20.77 1.33
CA PHE A 32 17.39 20.37 0.04
C PHE A 32 18.89 20.16 0.21
N PRO A 33 19.57 19.47 -0.73
CA PRO A 33 21.03 19.36 -0.73
C PRO A 33 21.69 20.73 -0.62
N LYS A 34 22.88 20.77 -0.03
CA LYS A 34 23.65 22.01 0.08
C LYS A 34 23.90 22.58 -1.32
N ASP A 35 23.67 23.87 -1.46
CA ASP A 35 23.89 24.57 -2.72
C ASP A 35 25.39 24.85 -2.90
N ASP A 36 25.86 24.71 -4.13
CA ASP A 36 27.26 24.83 -4.53
C ASP A 36 27.31 25.57 -5.86
N ALA A 37 27.61 26.87 -5.81
CA ALA A 37 27.55 27.76 -6.97
C ALA A 37 28.59 27.40 -8.06
N SER A 38 29.61 26.61 -7.74
CA SER A 38 30.61 26.17 -8.72
C SER A 38 30.08 25.12 -9.71
N LYS A 39 28.98 24.45 -9.37
CA LYS A 39 28.39 23.39 -10.19
C LYS A 39 27.37 23.96 -11.18
N PRO A 40 27.13 23.26 -12.31
CA PRO A 40 26.06 23.64 -13.22
C PRO A 40 24.70 23.63 -12.52
N VAL A 41 23.83 24.51 -13.00
CA VAL A 41 22.45 24.64 -12.51
C VAL A 41 21.69 23.33 -12.75
N HIS A 42 21.07 22.79 -11.69
CA HIS A 42 20.33 21.53 -11.78
C HIS A 42 19.16 21.46 -10.78
N LEU A 43 18.22 20.55 -11.06
CA LEU A 43 17.11 20.23 -10.17
C LEU A 43 17.54 19.20 -9.12
N THR A 44 16.99 19.33 -7.90
CA THR A 44 17.42 18.54 -6.75
C THR A 44 16.48 17.40 -6.37
N ALA A 45 15.26 17.36 -6.92
CA ALA A 45 14.24 16.39 -6.56
C ALA A 45 13.17 16.21 -7.65
N THR A 46 12.51 15.05 -7.63
CA THR A 46 11.34 14.74 -8.46
C THR A 46 10.30 13.94 -7.68
N MET A 47 9.16 13.64 -8.29
CA MET A 47 8.13 12.76 -7.74
C MET A 47 7.95 11.52 -8.60
N GLY A 48 7.73 10.40 -7.92
CA GLY A 48 7.32 9.14 -8.54
C GLY A 48 6.28 8.42 -7.71
N TYR A 49 5.82 7.28 -8.21
CA TYR A 49 4.82 6.44 -7.57
C TYR A 49 5.38 5.04 -7.39
N LYS A 50 5.25 4.50 -6.17
CA LYS A 50 5.73 3.15 -5.88
C LYS A 50 4.91 2.12 -6.68
N ALA A 51 5.51 1.49 -7.69
CA ALA A 51 4.84 0.49 -8.50
C ALA A 51 4.82 -0.87 -7.78
N GLY A 52 6.02 -1.38 -7.45
CA GLY A 52 6.18 -2.65 -6.79
C GLY A 52 7.64 -2.94 -6.45
N MET A 53 7.92 -4.21 -6.18
CA MET A 53 9.27 -4.71 -5.91
C MET A 53 9.52 -5.94 -6.75
N THR A 54 10.78 -6.14 -7.11
CA THR A 54 11.26 -7.34 -7.78
C THR A 54 12.67 -7.66 -7.28
N THR A 55 13.32 -8.66 -7.86
CA THR A 55 14.71 -9.02 -7.58
C THR A 55 15.57 -8.85 -8.82
N ILE A 56 16.85 -8.61 -8.59
CA ILE A 56 17.87 -8.56 -9.63
C ILE A 56 18.99 -9.56 -9.33
N VAL A 57 19.76 -9.92 -10.35
CA VAL A 57 21.09 -10.50 -10.21
C VAL A 57 22.10 -9.50 -10.75
N ARG A 58 23.21 -9.34 -10.04
CA ARG A 58 24.35 -8.53 -10.47
C ARG A 58 25.66 -9.10 -9.93
N ASP A 59 26.76 -8.73 -10.55
CA ASP A 59 28.08 -8.96 -9.96
C ASP A 59 28.38 -7.92 -8.88
N LEU A 60 28.94 -8.39 -7.76
CA LEU A 60 29.40 -7.52 -6.69
C LEU A 60 30.88 -7.18 -6.88
N ASP A 61 31.16 -6.01 -7.47
CA ASP A 61 32.52 -5.48 -7.52
C ASP A 61 32.83 -4.64 -6.27
N ARG A 62 33.23 -5.31 -5.20
CA ARG A 62 33.73 -4.65 -3.99
C ARG A 62 34.91 -5.39 -3.35
N PRO A 63 36.16 -5.00 -3.64
CA PRO A 63 37.35 -5.63 -3.06
C PRO A 63 37.28 -5.71 -1.52
N GLY A 64 37.55 -6.88 -0.95
CA GLY A 64 37.46 -7.16 0.49
C GLY A 64 36.07 -7.59 0.99
N ALA A 65 35.03 -7.58 0.15
CA ALA A 65 33.77 -8.24 0.47
C ALA A 65 33.88 -9.76 0.22
N LYS A 66 33.24 -10.58 1.06
CA LYS A 66 33.20 -12.05 0.90
C LYS A 66 32.63 -12.51 -0.46
N SER A 67 31.74 -11.70 -1.03
CA SER A 67 31.10 -11.95 -2.33
C SER A 67 31.71 -11.12 -3.46
N HIS A 68 32.91 -10.58 -3.31
CA HIS A 68 33.58 -9.86 -4.39
C HIS A 68 33.73 -10.75 -5.63
N LYS A 69 33.37 -10.22 -6.81
CA LYS A 69 33.33 -10.95 -8.10
C LYS A 69 32.43 -12.18 -8.08
N LYS A 70 31.41 -12.17 -7.22
CA LYS A 70 30.34 -13.17 -7.20
C LYS A 70 29.02 -12.51 -7.53
N GLU A 71 28.15 -13.30 -8.12
CA GLU A 71 26.77 -12.91 -8.34
C GLU A 71 26.02 -12.81 -7.01
N VAL A 72 25.25 -11.73 -6.86
CA VAL A 72 24.38 -11.50 -5.72
C VAL A 72 22.98 -11.21 -6.19
N VAL A 73 22.00 -11.80 -5.49
CA VAL A 73 20.59 -11.50 -5.68
C VAL A 73 20.20 -10.41 -4.70
N GLU A 74 19.60 -9.33 -5.21
CA GLU A 74 19.15 -8.24 -4.36
C GLU A 74 17.71 -7.83 -4.66
N ALA A 75 16.96 -7.52 -3.61
CA ALA A 75 15.62 -6.94 -3.74
C ALA A 75 15.70 -5.48 -4.17
N VAL A 76 14.81 -5.08 -5.07
CA VAL A 76 14.69 -3.73 -5.61
C VAL A 76 13.26 -3.22 -5.54
N THR A 77 13.07 -1.92 -5.44
CA THR A 77 11.77 -1.26 -5.64
C THR A 77 11.77 -0.53 -6.98
N VAL A 78 10.70 -0.72 -7.76
CA VAL A 78 10.42 0.04 -8.98
C VAL A 78 9.50 1.22 -8.63
N ILE A 79 9.93 2.42 -9.01
CA ILE A 79 9.19 3.67 -8.81
C ILE A 79 8.93 4.27 -10.19
N GLU A 80 7.68 4.29 -10.62
CA GLU A 80 7.28 4.92 -11.88
C GLU A 80 7.32 6.45 -11.73
N THR A 81 8.02 7.11 -12.63
CA THR A 81 8.33 8.54 -12.62
C THR A 81 7.86 9.18 -13.92
N PRO A 82 6.54 9.42 -14.10
CA PRO A 82 6.06 10.16 -15.26
C PRO A 82 6.68 11.57 -15.28
N PRO A 83 6.96 12.16 -16.45
CA PRO A 83 7.60 13.46 -16.53
C PRO A 83 6.84 14.54 -15.75
N MET A 84 7.56 15.39 -15.04
CA MET A 84 6.97 16.50 -14.29
C MET A 84 6.90 17.75 -15.16
N ILE A 85 5.82 18.52 -15.07
CA ILE A 85 5.72 19.81 -15.76
C ILE A 85 6.10 20.93 -14.79
N VAL A 86 7.05 21.78 -15.18
CA VAL A 86 7.38 23.00 -14.44
C VAL A 86 6.38 24.08 -14.81
N VAL A 87 5.77 24.69 -13.80
CA VAL A 87 4.63 25.62 -13.96
C VAL A 87 4.84 26.95 -13.25
N GLY A 88 5.98 27.13 -12.61
CA GLY A 88 6.29 28.38 -11.95
C GLY A 88 7.62 28.36 -11.21
N LEU A 89 7.90 29.49 -10.57
CA LEU A 89 9.13 29.80 -9.87
C LEU A 89 8.79 30.54 -8.57
N VAL A 90 9.46 30.20 -7.48
CA VAL A 90 9.37 30.87 -6.19
C VAL A 90 10.75 31.36 -5.81
N GLY A 91 10.87 32.66 -5.58
CA GLY A 91 12.05 33.27 -5.00
C GLY A 91 11.93 33.39 -3.49
N TYR A 92 12.99 33.00 -2.77
CA TYR A 92 13.08 33.12 -1.31
C TYR A 92 14.18 34.11 -0.93
N ILE A 93 13.84 35.02 -0.02
CA ILE A 93 14.78 35.93 0.62
C ILE A 93 15.14 35.38 2.01
N GLU A 94 16.42 35.46 2.34
CA GLU A 94 16.89 35.18 3.68
C GLU A 94 16.63 36.38 4.60
N THR A 95 15.97 36.12 5.73
CA THR A 95 15.69 37.11 6.76
C THR A 95 16.23 36.60 8.08
N PRO A 96 16.41 37.46 9.11
CA PRO A 96 16.83 37.01 10.44
C PRO A 96 15.89 35.97 11.09
N ARG A 97 14.65 35.83 10.59
CA ARG A 97 13.66 34.83 11.04
C ARG A 97 13.64 33.55 10.17
N GLY A 98 14.56 33.44 9.20
CA GLY A 98 14.64 32.36 8.23
C GLY A 98 14.20 32.78 6.81
N LEU A 99 14.00 31.78 5.94
CA LEU A 99 13.60 32.00 4.55
C LEU A 99 12.14 32.45 4.45
N ARG A 100 11.90 33.55 3.73
CA ARG A 100 10.56 34.05 3.39
C ARG A 100 10.38 34.04 1.88
N SER A 101 9.22 33.58 1.41
CA SER A 101 8.88 33.68 -0.02
C SER A 101 8.69 35.15 -0.40
N LEU A 102 9.43 35.63 -1.39
CA LEU A 102 9.33 37.00 -1.89
C LEU A 102 8.22 37.12 -2.93
N THR A 103 8.31 36.31 -3.99
CA THR A 103 7.36 36.32 -5.11
C THR A 103 7.21 34.91 -5.68
N THR A 104 6.05 34.63 -6.28
CA THR A 104 5.82 33.41 -7.06
C THR A 104 5.37 33.80 -8.46
N VAL A 105 6.16 33.42 -9.45
CA VAL A 105 5.83 33.57 -10.87
C VAL A 105 5.26 32.24 -11.35
N TRP A 106 4.11 32.27 -12.02
CA TRP A 106 3.53 31.11 -12.71
C TRP A 106 3.68 31.24 -14.22
N ALA A 107 3.74 30.09 -14.88
CA ALA A 107 3.60 29.95 -16.33
C ALA A 107 2.21 30.39 -16.82
N GLU A 108 2.07 30.62 -18.11
CA GLU A 108 0.84 31.11 -18.73
C GLU A 108 -0.21 29.99 -18.81
N HIS A 109 0.19 28.85 -19.37
CA HIS A 109 -0.68 27.71 -19.62
C HIS A 109 -0.54 26.66 -18.51
N LEU A 110 -1.55 26.62 -17.64
CA LEU A 110 -1.64 25.64 -16.56
C LEU A 110 -2.63 24.53 -16.87
N SER A 111 -2.18 23.28 -16.75
CA SER A 111 -3.00 22.09 -16.96
C SER A 111 -4.18 22.00 -15.98
N ASP A 112 -5.29 21.42 -16.44
CA ASP A 112 -6.47 21.19 -15.60
C ASP A 112 -6.19 20.27 -14.42
N ASP A 113 -5.28 19.30 -14.57
CA ASP A 113 -4.88 18.38 -13.51
C ASP A 113 -4.17 19.11 -12.36
N LEU A 114 -3.41 20.17 -12.67
CA LEU A 114 -2.88 21.10 -11.68
C LEU A 114 -3.96 22.01 -11.10
N LYS A 115 -4.84 22.60 -11.93
CA LYS A 115 -5.91 23.48 -11.44
C LYS A 115 -6.84 22.75 -10.46
N ARG A 116 -7.08 21.45 -10.65
CA ARG A 116 -7.76 20.57 -9.67
C ARG A 116 -7.13 20.61 -8.27
N ARG A 117 -5.84 20.98 -8.14
CA ARG A 117 -5.16 21.13 -6.85
C ARG A 117 -5.88 22.10 -5.91
N PHE A 118 -6.40 23.17 -6.49
CA PHE A 118 -7.03 24.31 -5.82
C PHE A 118 -8.51 24.10 -5.50
N TYR A 119 -9.09 22.97 -5.91
CA TYR A 119 -10.47 22.62 -5.63
C TYR A 119 -10.57 21.34 -4.79
N LYS A 120 -11.59 21.28 -3.93
CA LYS A 120 -12.01 20.03 -3.31
C LYS A 120 -12.83 19.19 -4.30
N ASN A 121 -13.82 19.82 -4.95
CA ASN A 121 -14.61 19.22 -6.02
C ASN A 121 -14.47 20.04 -7.31
N TRP A 122 -13.83 19.46 -8.32
CA TRP A 122 -13.60 20.12 -9.61
C TRP A 122 -14.87 20.28 -10.44
N TYR A 123 -15.72 19.26 -10.46
CA TYR A 123 -16.89 19.20 -11.34
C TYR A 123 -18.02 20.12 -10.89
N LYS A 124 -18.16 20.34 -9.58
CA LYS A 124 -19.12 21.29 -9.00
C LYS A 124 -18.59 22.74 -8.92
N SER A 125 -17.43 23.02 -9.49
CA SER A 125 -16.82 24.35 -9.44
C SER A 125 -16.94 25.08 -10.78
N LYS A 126 -16.93 26.42 -10.76
CA LYS A 126 -16.86 27.26 -11.97
C LYS A 126 -15.48 27.23 -12.67
N LYS A 127 -14.50 26.49 -12.12
CA LYS A 127 -13.13 26.29 -12.65
C LYS A 127 -12.38 27.60 -12.97
N LYS A 128 -12.59 28.67 -12.19
CA LYS A 128 -11.99 30.00 -12.40
C LYS A 128 -10.56 30.17 -11.85
N ALA A 129 -9.84 29.09 -11.56
CA ALA A 129 -8.49 29.21 -11.02
C ALA A 129 -7.54 29.64 -12.15
N PHE A 130 -6.68 30.63 -11.86
CA PHE A 130 -5.70 31.21 -12.79
C PHE A 130 -6.26 31.93 -14.04
N THR A 131 -7.58 32.13 -14.17
CA THR A 131 -8.13 32.83 -15.36
C THR A 131 -7.68 34.29 -15.44
N LYS A 132 -7.64 35.01 -14.31
CA LYS A 132 -7.12 36.38 -14.26
C LYS A 132 -5.60 36.43 -14.48
N TYR A 133 -4.89 35.40 -14.04
CA TYR A 133 -3.45 35.32 -14.15
C TYR A 133 -3.00 35.10 -15.61
N ALA A 134 -3.68 34.20 -16.32
CA ALA A 134 -3.47 34.01 -17.76
C ALA A 134 -3.77 35.31 -18.54
N LYS A 135 -4.83 36.05 -18.18
CA LYS A 135 -5.13 37.36 -18.79
C LYS A 135 -3.99 38.38 -18.57
N LYS A 136 -3.42 38.42 -17.36
CA LYS A 136 -2.28 39.30 -17.02
C LYS A 136 -1.02 38.98 -17.82
N HIS A 137 -0.83 37.72 -18.24
CA HIS A 137 0.27 37.32 -19.14
C HIS A 137 0.07 37.89 -20.54
N SER A 138 -1.16 37.83 -21.07
CA SER A 138 -1.50 38.38 -22.39
C SER A 138 -1.51 39.92 -22.44
N GLU A 139 -1.75 40.58 -21.32
CA GLU A 139 -1.77 42.05 -21.22
C GLU A 139 -0.35 42.61 -21.07
N ALA A 140 -0.05 43.71 -21.77
CA ALA A 140 1.23 44.43 -21.70
C ALA A 140 2.49 43.55 -21.92
N SER A 141 2.37 42.56 -22.83
CA SER A 141 3.45 41.64 -23.26
C SER A 141 4.20 40.96 -22.10
N GLY A 142 3.50 40.60 -21.02
CA GLY A 142 4.11 39.92 -19.88
C GLY A 142 5.13 40.76 -19.08
N SER A 143 5.21 42.08 -19.29
CA SER A 143 6.15 42.98 -18.59
C SER A 143 6.11 42.84 -17.06
N SER A 144 4.92 42.61 -16.50
CA SER A 144 4.76 42.37 -15.06
C SER A 144 5.48 41.11 -14.56
N ILE A 145 5.58 40.09 -15.41
CA ILE A 145 6.23 38.81 -15.12
C ILE A 145 7.74 38.96 -15.21
N THR A 146 8.24 39.64 -16.25
CA THR A 146 9.66 39.97 -16.40
C THR A 146 10.15 40.76 -15.18
N ARG A 147 9.37 41.76 -14.73
CA ARG A 147 9.66 42.50 -13.49
C ARG A 147 9.71 41.60 -12.25
N GLU A 148 8.80 40.64 -12.15
CA GLU A 148 8.81 39.69 -11.03
C GLU A 148 10.03 38.75 -11.07
N LEU A 149 10.46 38.31 -12.26
CA LEU A 149 11.68 37.51 -12.45
C LEU A 149 12.94 38.33 -12.10
N GLU A 150 13.05 39.57 -12.56
CA GLU A 150 14.14 40.49 -12.19
C GLU A 150 14.18 40.75 -10.69
N ARG A 151 13.01 40.88 -10.05
CA ARG A 151 12.92 41.01 -8.59
C ARG A 151 13.46 39.77 -7.87
N ILE A 152 13.25 38.57 -8.42
CA ILE A 152 13.84 37.34 -7.87
C ILE A 152 15.36 37.38 -8.05
N LYS A 153 15.86 37.71 -9.25
CA LYS A 153 17.31 37.84 -9.51
C LYS A 153 18.01 38.79 -8.54
N LYS A 154 17.37 39.92 -8.20
CA LYS A 154 17.96 40.97 -7.34
C LYS A 154 17.98 40.63 -5.85
N TYR A 155 16.90 40.05 -5.31
CA TYR A 155 16.71 39.98 -3.85
C TYR A 155 16.70 38.57 -3.27
N CYS A 156 16.58 37.53 -4.09
CA CYS A 156 16.44 36.17 -3.57
C CYS A 156 17.78 35.46 -3.46
N THR A 157 17.95 34.70 -2.40
CA THR A 157 19.12 33.82 -2.20
C THR A 157 18.83 32.39 -2.66
N VAL A 158 17.59 31.94 -2.54
CA VAL A 158 17.16 30.60 -2.91
C VAL A 158 16.05 30.66 -3.94
N VAL A 159 16.19 29.86 -5.01
CA VAL A 159 15.24 29.79 -6.12
C VAL A 159 14.67 28.37 -6.18
N ARG A 160 13.35 28.25 -6.30
CA ARG A 160 12.67 26.94 -6.41
C ARG A 160 11.67 26.94 -7.55
N VAL A 161 11.68 25.91 -8.39
CA VAL A 161 10.61 25.69 -9.36
C VAL A 161 9.39 25.08 -8.69
N LEU A 162 8.21 25.46 -9.16
CA LEU A 162 6.95 24.77 -8.91
C LEU A 162 6.74 23.76 -10.01
N ALA A 163 6.70 22.49 -9.65
CA ALA A 163 6.54 21.41 -10.61
C ALA A 163 5.43 20.45 -10.16
N HIS A 164 4.66 19.95 -11.13
CA HIS A 164 3.57 19.01 -10.86
C HIS A 164 3.71 17.71 -11.63
N THR A 165 3.22 16.63 -11.01
CA THR A 165 3.14 15.31 -11.65
C THR A 165 2.06 15.27 -12.73
N GLN A 166 2.28 14.48 -13.78
CA GLN A 166 1.27 14.12 -14.77
C GLN A 166 0.58 12.79 -14.38
N ILE A 167 -0.34 12.85 -13.41
CA ILE A 167 -0.91 11.65 -12.79
C ILE A 167 -1.74 10.78 -13.76
N ARG A 168 -2.32 11.37 -14.81
CA ARG A 168 -3.08 10.62 -15.83
C ARG A 168 -2.23 9.67 -16.67
N LYS A 169 -0.92 9.90 -16.73
CA LYS A 169 0.00 8.98 -17.40
C LYS A 169 0.22 7.70 -16.61
N THR A 170 -0.19 7.65 -15.34
CA THR A 170 -0.07 6.47 -14.46
C THR A 170 -1.39 5.68 -14.42
N PRO A 171 -1.39 4.38 -14.05
CA PRO A 171 -2.60 3.58 -13.89
C PRO A 171 -3.49 3.97 -12.68
N LEU A 172 -3.25 5.14 -12.07
CA LEU A 172 -3.95 5.58 -10.87
C LEU A 172 -5.29 6.24 -11.20
N LYS A 173 -6.32 5.92 -10.39
CA LYS A 173 -7.66 6.55 -10.50
C LYS A 173 -7.65 8.06 -10.18
N GLN A 174 -6.65 8.54 -9.44
CA GLN A 174 -6.58 9.94 -9.01
C GLN A 174 -6.22 10.84 -10.20
N LYS A 175 -7.05 11.85 -10.49
CA LYS A 175 -6.82 12.85 -11.57
C LYS A 175 -6.16 14.14 -11.08
N LYS A 176 -6.10 14.34 -9.75
CA LYS A 176 -5.57 15.56 -9.12
C LYS A 176 -4.05 15.49 -9.05
N ALA A 177 -3.34 16.42 -9.68
CA ALA A 177 -1.88 16.43 -9.67
C ALA A 177 -1.30 16.73 -8.27
N HIS A 178 -0.07 16.27 -8.05
CA HIS A 178 0.73 16.66 -6.90
C HIS A 178 1.65 17.82 -7.32
N LEU A 179 1.53 18.96 -6.63
CA LEU A 179 2.36 20.15 -6.86
C LEU A 179 3.42 20.29 -5.78
N MET A 180 4.70 20.32 -6.14
CA MET A 180 5.81 20.52 -5.20
C MET A 180 6.72 21.67 -5.63
N GLU A 181 7.43 22.22 -4.65
CA GLU A 181 8.61 23.04 -4.92
C GLU A 181 9.83 22.11 -5.03
N VAL A 182 10.67 22.34 -6.05
CA VAL A 182 11.98 21.71 -6.21
C VAL A 182 13.02 22.83 -6.19
N GLN A 183 14.00 22.75 -5.30
CA GLN A 183 15.07 23.74 -5.25
C GLN A 183 16.04 23.55 -6.41
N ILE A 184 16.48 24.67 -6.98
CA ILE A 184 17.51 24.72 -8.01
C ILE A 184 18.82 25.04 -7.30
N ASN A 185 19.84 24.21 -7.52
CA ASN A 185 21.18 24.40 -6.99
C ASN A 185 22.17 24.57 -8.16
N GLY A 186 23.35 25.13 -7.89
CA GLY A 186 24.38 25.39 -8.89
C GLY A 186 24.28 26.78 -9.52
N GLY A 187 25.41 27.33 -9.95
CA GLY A 187 25.49 28.62 -10.62
C GLY A 187 25.06 29.84 -9.80
N SER A 188 25.01 30.98 -10.48
CA SER A 188 24.52 32.24 -9.90
C SER A 188 22.99 32.26 -9.77
N VAL A 189 22.44 33.19 -8.97
CA VAL A 189 20.98 33.34 -8.84
C VAL A 189 20.33 33.70 -10.19
N ALA A 190 21.01 34.49 -11.03
CA ALA A 190 20.51 34.86 -12.35
C ALA A 190 20.37 33.64 -13.26
N GLU A 191 21.41 32.80 -13.32
CA GLU A 191 21.40 31.54 -14.08
C GLU A 191 20.30 30.58 -13.58
N LYS A 192 20.08 30.49 -12.26
CA LYS A 192 18.98 29.68 -11.69
C LYS A 192 17.61 30.15 -12.17
N VAL A 193 17.40 31.47 -12.24
CA VAL A 193 16.13 32.06 -12.69
C VAL A 193 15.93 31.82 -14.19
N GLU A 194 16.98 31.98 -14.99
CA GLU A 194 16.93 31.75 -16.44
C GLU A 194 16.70 30.28 -16.78
N PHE A 195 17.41 29.37 -16.10
CA PHE A 195 17.18 27.94 -16.18
C PHE A 195 15.73 27.58 -15.82
N ALA A 196 15.20 28.15 -14.73
CA ALA A 196 13.82 27.91 -14.33
C ALA A 196 12.80 28.40 -15.35
N ALA A 197 12.97 29.61 -15.87
CA ALA A 197 12.10 30.21 -16.87
C ALA A 197 12.14 29.41 -18.18
N GLY A 198 13.32 28.94 -18.58
CA GLY A 198 13.50 28.09 -19.76
C GLY A 198 12.80 26.74 -19.65
N LEU A 199 12.48 26.27 -18.44
CA LEU A 199 11.74 25.03 -18.18
C LEU A 199 10.22 25.22 -18.08
N PHE A 200 9.69 26.46 -18.11
CA PHE A 200 8.25 26.67 -17.99
C PHE A 200 7.47 25.92 -19.08
N GLU A 201 6.43 25.21 -18.64
CA GLU A 201 5.51 24.41 -19.47
C GLU A 201 6.15 23.19 -20.14
N LYS A 202 7.45 22.96 -19.91
CA LYS A 202 8.18 21.82 -20.46
C LYS A 202 8.17 20.62 -19.51
N PRO A 203 8.17 19.40 -20.08
CA PRO A 203 8.38 18.19 -19.29
C PRO A 203 9.83 18.08 -18.83
N VAL A 204 9.99 17.72 -17.56
CA VAL A 204 11.25 17.34 -16.93
C VAL A 204 11.22 15.84 -16.67
N GLU A 205 12.12 15.15 -17.35
CA GLU A 205 12.31 13.70 -17.24
C GLU A 205 13.22 13.36 -16.07
N VAL A 206 13.08 12.15 -15.54
CA VAL A 206 13.86 11.72 -14.37
C VAL A 206 15.35 11.57 -14.68
N ALA A 207 15.69 11.22 -15.92
CA ALA A 207 17.07 11.08 -16.39
C ALA A 207 17.84 12.42 -16.36
N SER A 208 17.15 13.55 -16.46
CA SER A 208 17.77 14.89 -16.33
C SER A 208 18.11 15.26 -14.88
N ILE A 209 17.63 14.49 -13.90
CA ILE A 209 17.78 14.79 -12.47
C ILE A 209 18.71 13.77 -11.79
N PHE A 210 18.52 12.48 -12.08
CA PHE A 210 19.28 11.39 -11.48
C PHE A 210 20.01 10.60 -12.52
N GLU A 211 21.23 10.22 -12.16
CA GLU A 211 22.05 9.32 -12.95
C GLU A 211 21.93 7.89 -12.44
N GLN A 212 22.25 6.91 -13.30
CA GLN A 212 22.49 5.55 -12.84
C GLN A 212 23.65 5.54 -11.85
N ASP A 213 23.60 4.64 -10.87
CA ASP A 213 24.58 4.54 -9.79
C ASP A 213 24.64 5.73 -8.84
N GLU A 214 23.75 6.72 -8.93
CA GLU A 214 23.67 7.76 -7.91
C GLU A 214 23.04 7.22 -6.61
N MET A 215 23.40 7.83 -5.48
CA MET A 215 22.73 7.62 -4.19
C MET A 215 21.67 8.71 -3.97
N ILE A 216 20.44 8.28 -3.75
CA ILE A 216 19.29 9.19 -3.57
C ILE A 216 18.59 8.96 -2.24
N ASP A 217 17.82 9.95 -1.84
CA ASP A 217 16.94 9.87 -0.69
C ASP A 217 15.49 9.75 -1.12
N VAL A 218 14.76 8.86 -0.47
CA VAL A 218 13.36 8.57 -0.77
C VAL A 218 12.49 9.07 0.38
N ILE A 219 11.69 10.09 0.11
CA ILE A 219 10.82 10.74 1.10
C ILE A 219 9.37 10.37 0.84
N ALA A 220 8.76 9.68 1.79
CA ALA A 220 7.37 9.24 1.66
C ALA A 220 6.69 9.05 3.02
N VAL A 221 5.38 8.82 2.97
CA VAL A 221 4.59 8.47 4.14
C VAL A 221 4.48 6.95 4.25
N THR A 222 4.76 6.38 5.43
CA THR A 222 4.72 4.93 5.64
C THR A 222 3.32 4.34 5.47
N LYS A 223 3.22 3.00 5.32
CA LYS A 223 1.93 2.29 5.38
C LYS A 223 1.28 2.59 6.73
N GLY A 224 -0.01 2.94 6.74
CA GLY A 224 -0.78 3.09 7.96
C GLY A 224 -1.16 1.72 8.52
N LYS A 225 -1.05 1.54 9.84
CA LYS A 225 -1.49 0.34 10.55
C LYS A 225 -2.56 0.61 11.61
N GLY A 226 -3.16 1.80 11.58
CA GLY A 226 -4.20 2.20 12.52
C GLY A 226 -3.69 2.38 13.95
N PHE A 227 -4.57 2.12 14.92
CA PHE A 227 -4.23 2.10 16.34
C PHE A 227 -3.55 0.77 16.68
N SER A 228 -2.40 0.83 17.34
CA SER A 228 -1.63 -0.37 17.69
C SER A 228 -1.25 -0.38 19.17
N GLY A 229 -1.30 -1.58 19.77
CA GLY A 229 -0.83 -1.82 21.13
C GLY A 229 0.68 -1.62 21.28
N VAL A 230 1.14 -1.55 22.53
CA VAL A 230 2.54 -1.18 22.84
C VAL A 230 3.55 -2.17 22.24
N THR A 231 3.24 -3.47 22.28
CA THR A 231 4.11 -4.52 21.74
C THR A 231 4.39 -4.35 20.25
N SER A 232 3.36 -4.19 19.41
CA SER A 232 3.54 -4.03 17.96
C SER A 232 4.14 -2.66 17.61
N ARG A 233 3.70 -1.60 18.29
CA ARG A 233 4.12 -0.22 18.03
C ARG A 233 5.58 0.05 18.40
N TRP A 234 6.04 -0.49 19.53
CA TRP A 234 7.35 -0.19 20.12
C TRP A 234 8.29 -1.39 20.21
N GLY A 235 7.83 -2.60 19.92
CA GLY A 235 8.62 -3.82 20.05
C GLY A 235 8.93 -4.19 21.50
N THR A 236 8.05 -3.84 22.45
CA THR A 236 8.24 -4.20 23.86
C THR A 236 8.09 -5.70 24.07
N LYS A 237 8.88 -6.28 24.98
CA LYS A 237 8.74 -7.69 25.37
C LYS A 237 7.33 -7.94 25.93
N LYS A 238 6.70 -9.04 25.52
CA LYS A 238 5.41 -9.49 26.09
C LYS A 238 5.63 -9.93 27.55
N LEU A 239 4.63 -9.73 28.40
CA LEU A 239 4.66 -10.21 29.78
C LEU A 239 4.45 -11.74 29.85
N PRO A 240 4.79 -12.40 30.97
CA PRO A 240 4.55 -13.83 31.14
C PRO A 240 3.09 -14.22 30.86
N ARG A 241 2.87 -15.43 30.33
CA ARG A 241 1.54 -15.91 29.92
C ARG A 241 0.50 -15.85 31.05
N LYS A 242 0.92 -16.09 32.29
CA LYS A 242 0.06 -16.07 33.50
C LYS A 242 -0.28 -14.66 34.02
N THR A 243 0.08 -13.60 33.28
CA THR A 243 -0.19 -12.22 33.72
C THR A 243 -1.68 -11.91 33.65
N HIS A 244 -2.28 -11.54 34.78
CA HIS A 244 -3.66 -11.10 34.84
C HIS A 244 -3.89 -9.78 34.06
N LYS A 245 -5.07 -9.63 33.45
CA LYS A 245 -5.47 -8.48 32.61
C LYS A 245 -4.56 -8.26 31.39
N GLY A 246 -4.07 -9.35 30.80
CA GLY A 246 -3.41 -9.34 29.49
C GLY A 246 -1.89 -9.17 29.50
N LEU A 247 -1.26 -9.72 28.46
CA LEU A 247 0.19 -9.86 28.32
C LEU A 247 0.86 -8.88 27.34
N ARG A 248 0.08 -8.19 26.49
CA ARG A 248 0.58 -7.25 25.46
C ARG A 248 0.60 -5.79 25.96
N LYS A 249 1.08 -5.60 27.19
CA LYS A 249 1.18 -4.29 27.87
C LYS A 249 2.59 -4.08 28.43
N VAL A 250 2.87 -2.85 28.84
CA VAL A 250 4.05 -2.53 29.64
C VAL A 250 3.65 -2.63 31.11
N ALA A 251 4.44 -3.35 31.92
CA ALA A 251 4.11 -3.56 33.33
C ALA A 251 4.24 -2.28 34.16
N CYS A 252 5.38 -1.59 34.07
CA CYS A 252 5.65 -0.36 34.81
C CYS A 252 5.66 0.85 33.84
N ILE A 253 4.77 1.82 34.08
CA ILE A 253 4.63 3.04 33.26
C ILE A 253 5.41 4.25 33.82
N GLY A 254 6.13 4.07 34.92
CA GLY A 254 6.88 5.10 35.61
C GLY A 254 7.15 4.71 37.07
N ALA A 255 8.15 5.33 37.70
CA ALA A 255 8.31 5.29 39.15
C ALA A 255 7.26 6.17 39.82
N TRP A 256 7.19 6.14 41.16
CA TRP A 256 6.31 7.04 41.93
C TRP A 256 6.64 8.51 41.64
N HIS A 257 7.93 8.86 41.74
CA HIS A 257 8.42 10.20 41.47
C HIS A 257 9.22 10.18 40.15
N PRO A 258 8.94 11.07 39.18
CA PRO A 258 7.95 12.15 39.20
C PRO A 258 6.50 11.66 39.02
N SER A 259 5.54 12.40 39.59
CA SER A 259 4.09 12.07 39.62
C SER A 259 3.36 12.27 38.29
N HIS A 260 3.99 11.88 37.18
CA HIS A 260 3.39 11.85 35.85
C HIS A 260 4.08 10.81 34.97
N VAL A 261 3.35 10.28 33.99
CA VAL A 261 3.92 9.38 32.99
C VAL A 261 4.81 10.17 32.04
N GLN A 262 6.09 9.81 31.97
CA GLN A 262 7.02 10.47 31.06
C GLN A 262 6.67 10.17 29.59
N TRP A 263 6.83 11.15 28.72
CA TRP A 263 6.62 11.03 27.27
C TRP A 263 7.56 9.99 26.59
N THR A 264 8.63 9.61 27.28
CA THR A 264 9.61 8.62 26.85
C THR A 264 9.09 7.18 26.99
N VAL A 265 8.04 6.96 27.80
CA VAL A 265 7.46 5.65 28.07
C VAL A 265 6.64 5.18 26.86
N ALA A 266 6.85 3.92 26.47
CA ALA A 266 6.13 3.33 25.36
C ALA A 266 4.64 3.18 25.68
N ARG A 267 3.77 3.77 24.85
CA ARG A 267 2.30 3.71 24.98
C ARG A 267 1.64 3.27 23.68
N ALA A 268 0.41 2.77 23.77
CA ALA A 268 -0.40 2.42 22.61
C ALA A 268 -0.79 3.69 21.82
N GLY A 269 -1.23 3.53 20.57
CA GLY A 269 -1.64 4.64 19.72
C GLY A 269 -1.35 4.37 18.25
N GLN A 270 -1.39 5.43 17.44
CA GLN A 270 -1.13 5.31 16.00
C GLN A 270 0.21 4.64 15.68
N ASP A 271 0.19 3.60 14.85
CA ASP A 271 1.36 3.06 14.15
C ASP A 271 1.23 3.23 12.63
N GLY A 272 2.34 3.54 11.99
CA GLY A 272 2.39 3.82 10.57
C GLY A 272 1.71 5.14 10.16
N TYR A 273 1.71 5.39 8.86
CA TYR A 273 1.29 6.66 8.27
C TYR A 273 2.13 7.86 8.79
N HIS A 274 3.44 7.65 8.96
CA HIS A 274 4.38 8.68 9.38
C HIS A 274 5.20 9.17 8.19
N HIS A 275 5.60 10.44 8.21
CA HIS A 275 6.56 10.96 7.24
C HIS A 275 7.96 10.40 7.54
N ARG A 276 8.63 9.83 6.55
CA ARG A 276 10.01 9.33 6.65
C ARG A 276 10.83 9.80 5.46
N THR A 277 12.07 10.17 5.76
CA THR A 277 13.14 10.33 4.79
C THR A 277 14.00 9.09 4.94
N SER A 278 13.94 8.20 3.95
CA SER A 278 14.78 7.01 3.87
C SER A 278 15.99 7.38 3.04
N CYS A 279 17.16 7.42 3.66
CA CYS A 279 18.37 7.92 3.02
C CYS A 279 19.14 6.82 2.31
N ASN A 280 20.01 7.22 1.37
CA ASN A 280 21.06 6.39 0.81
C ASN A 280 20.56 5.16 0.05
N HIS A 281 19.55 5.34 -0.81
CA HIS A 281 19.13 4.34 -1.78
C HIS A 281 19.98 4.47 -3.05
N LYS A 282 20.67 3.39 -3.42
CA LYS A 282 21.41 3.32 -4.68
C LYS A 282 20.42 3.15 -5.84
N VAL A 283 20.57 3.95 -6.88
CA VAL A 283 19.85 3.80 -8.15
C VAL A 283 20.57 2.73 -8.96
N TYR A 284 19.87 1.66 -9.32
CA TYR A 284 20.41 0.58 -10.15
C TYR A 284 20.10 0.74 -11.62
N ARG A 285 18.97 1.39 -11.93
CA ARG A 285 18.61 1.71 -13.31
C ARG A 285 17.67 2.90 -13.32
N VAL A 286 17.87 3.79 -14.28
CA VAL A 286 16.89 4.77 -14.73
C VAL A 286 16.42 4.27 -16.10
N GLY A 287 15.22 3.68 -16.15
CA GLY A 287 14.70 3.05 -17.36
C GLY A 287 13.72 3.95 -18.09
N SER A 288 13.82 3.99 -19.42
CA SER A 288 12.86 4.69 -20.28
C SER A 288 11.57 3.87 -20.44
N GLY A 289 10.42 4.53 -20.35
CA GLY A 289 9.12 3.90 -20.62
C GLY A 289 8.91 3.54 -22.08
N ALA A 290 9.63 4.17 -23.00
CA ALA A 290 9.53 3.94 -24.44
C ALA A 290 10.33 2.72 -24.92
N ASP A 291 11.29 2.26 -24.12
CA ASP A 291 12.14 1.11 -24.46
C ASP A 291 11.45 -0.21 -24.11
N GLU A 292 11.18 -1.04 -25.12
CA GLU A 292 10.57 -2.37 -24.97
C GLU A 292 11.51 -3.37 -24.28
N GLY A 293 12.83 -3.09 -24.27
CA GLY A 293 13.88 -3.86 -23.61
C GLY A 293 14.32 -3.26 -22.27
N ASN A 294 13.53 -2.38 -21.64
CA ASN A 294 13.98 -1.65 -20.45
C ASN A 294 14.28 -2.51 -19.21
N ALA A 295 13.90 -3.80 -19.20
CA ALA A 295 14.28 -4.79 -18.19
C ALA A 295 15.21 -5.91 -18.71
N SER A 296 15.65 -5.82 -19.96
CA SER A 296 16.72 -6.65 -20.53
C SER A 296 18.10 -6.17 -20.04
N THR A 297 19.12 -7.00 -20.20
CA THR A 297 20.52 -6.69 -19.84
C THR A 297 21.43 -7.19 -20.95
N GLU A 298 22.72 -6.89 -20.88
CA GLU A 298 23.69 -7.42 -21.84
C GLU A 298 23.79 -8.96 -21.77
N PHE A 299 23.54 -9.53 -20.59
CA PHE A 299 23.55 -10.97 -20.33
C PHE A 299 22.20 -11.65 -20.59
N ASP A 300 21.10 -10.91 -20.46
CA ASP A 300 19.74 -11.38 -20.73
C ASP A 300 19.14 -10.61 -21.90
N VAL A 301 19.37 -11.15 -23.08
CA VAL A 301 18.97 -10.59 -24.40
C VAL A 301 17.45 -10.69 -24.63
N SER A 302 16.72 -11.39 -23.77
CA SER A 302 15.26 -11.53 -23.88
C SER A 302 14.61 -10.17 -23.77
N LYS A 303 13.94 -9.71 -24.84
CA LYS A 303 13.20 -8.43 -24.83
C LYS A 303 12.06 -8.50 -23.82
N LYS A 304 12.20 -7.77 -22.72
CA LYS A 304 11.22 -7.74 -21.65
C LYS A 304 11.18 -6.36 -21.00
N THR A 305 9.97 -5.97 -20.63
CA THR A 305 9.72 -4.73 -19.90
C THR A 305 9.74 -4.97 -18.40
N ILE A 306 9.95 -3.91 -17.62
CA ILE A 306 9.98 -3.98 -16.15
C ILE A 306 8.65 -4.42 -15.52
N THR A 307 7.56 -4.36 -16.29
CA THR A 307 6.25 -4.80 -15.83
C THR A 307 6.23 -6.33 -15.73
N PRO A 308 6.05 -6.91 -14.53
CA PRO A 308 6.02 -8.36 -14.38
C PRO A 308 4.82 -8.98 -15.09
N MET A 309 4.85 -10.28 -15.37
CA MET A 309 3.72 -10.99 -15.96
C MET A 309 2.44 -10.79 -15.12
N GLY A 310 1.35 -10.34 -15.76
CA GLY A 310 0.09 -9.98 -15.07
C GLY A 310 0.10 -8.59 -14.40
N GLY A 311 1.17 -7.82 -14.58
CA GLY A 311 1.34 -6.49 -14.00
C GLY A 311 1.78 -6.49 -12.54
N PHE A 312 2.18 -5.33 -12.03
CA PHE A 312 2.47 -5.21 -10.61
C PHE A 312 1.18 -5.35 -9.79
N VAL A 313 1.12 -6.33 -8.89
CA VAL A 313 -0.06 -6.61 -8.06
C VAL A 313 -0.61 -5.36 -7.36
N ARG A 314 -1.86 -5.02 -7.62
CA ARG A 314 -2.57 -3.82 -7.12
C ARG A 314 -1.98 -2.48 -7.58
N TYR A 315 -1.08 -2.45 -8.57
CA TYR A 315 -0.61 -1.24 -9.24
C TYR A 315 -1.09 -1.18 -10.68
N GLY A 316 -0.72 -2.19 -11.48
CA GLY A 316 -0.92 -2.24 -12.92
C GLY A 316 0.41 -2.28 -13.67
N GLU A 317 0.38 -1.87 -14.93
CA GLU A 317 1.54 -1.77 -15.81
C GLU A 317 2.33 -0.48 -15.53
N VAL A 318 3.64 -0.52 -15.74
CA VAL A 318 4.53 0.65 -15.74
C VAL A 318 4.78 1.01 -17.20
N LYS A 319 4.27 2.17 -17.64
CA LYS A 319 4.37 2.64 -19.04
C LYS A 319 5.27 3.86 -19.20
N ASN A 320 5.54 4.56 -18.10
CA ASN A 320 6.43 5.71 -18.08
C ASN A 320 7.83 5.29 -17.63
N ASP A 321 8.75 6.23 -17.71
CA ASP A 321 10.08 6.09 -17.13
C ASP A 321 10.00 5.68 -15.66
N PHE A 322 11.02 4.98 -15.20
CA PHE A 322 11.08 4.50 -13.83
C PHE A 322 12.48 4.59 -13.25
N VAL A 323 12.53 4.66 -11.93
CA VAL A 323 13.76 4.50 -11.16
C VAL A 323 13.69 3.19 -10.41
N MET A 324 14.69 2.34 -10.61
CA MET A 324 14.88 1.11 -9.85
C MET A 324 15.88 1.36 -8.73
N VAL A 325 15.44 1.24 -7.49
CA VAL A 325 16.27 1.50 -6.31
C VAL A 325 16.54 0.25 -5.50
N LYS A 326 17.75 0.17 -4.94
CA LYS A 326 18.14 -0.90 -4.02
C LYS A 326 17.22 -0.95 -2.79
N GLY A 327 16.72 -2.15 -2.51
CA GLY A 327 15.96 -2.49 -1.31
C GLY A 327 14.54 -1.95 -1.30
N SER A 328 13.96 -1.89 -0.10
CA SER A 328 12.59 -1.41 0.11
C SER A 328 12.55 0.08 0.41
N VAL A 329 11.57 0.78 -0.14
CA VAL A 329 11.28 2.18 0.20
C VAL A 329 10.01 2.36 1.03
N PRO A 330 9.84 3.46 1.79
CA PRO A 330 8.67 3.65 2.65
C PRO A 330 7.35 3.69 1.88
N GLY A 331 6.29 3.13 2.47
CA GLY A 331 4.93 3.28 1.94
C GLY A 331 4.42 2.10 1.10
N VAL A 332 3.14 2.19 0.76
CA VAL A 332 2.42 1.19 -0.05
C VAL A 332 2.59 1.45 -1.54
N LYS A 333 2.26 0.46 -2.38
CA LYS A 333 2.10 0.64 -3.82
C LYS A 333 1.12 1.79 -4.11
N LYS A 334 1.25 2.46 -5.26
CA LYS A 334 0.49 3.67 -5.68
C LYS A 334 0.80 4.94 -4.89
N ARG A 335 1.63 4.89 -3.84
CA ARG A 335 1.94 6.06 -3.04
C ARG A 335 2.90 6.98 -3.78
N VAL A 336 2.57 8.27 -3.80
CA VAL A 336 3.49 9.31 -4.25
C VAL A 336 4.69 9.41 -3.31
N MET A 337 5.88 9.44 -3.91
CA MET A 337 7.17 9.51 -3.27
C MET A 337 7.89 10.73 -3.82
N THR A 338 8.66 11.42 -2.99
CA THR A 338 9.59 12.45 -3.45
C THR A 338 10.98 11.87 -3.39
N LEU A 339 11.62 11.78 -4.55
CA LEU A 339 13.01 11.38 -4.69
C LEU A 339 13.84 12.66 -4.66
N ARG A 340 14.87 12.71 -3.82
CA ARG A 340 15.76 13.86 -3.66
C ARG A 340 17.19 13.40 -3.82
N LYS A 341 18.05 14.20 -4.42
CA LYS A 341 19.50 13.99 -4.34
C LYS A 341 19.96 13.90 -2.88
N SER A 342 21.05 13.18 -2.63
CA SER A 342 21.57 13.02 -1.28
C SER A 342 21.94 14.36 -0.65
N MET A 343 21.79 14.47 0.67
CA MET A 343 22.28 15.62 1.44
C MET A 343 23.80 15.62 1.60
N TRP A 344 24.43 14.45 1.42
CA TRP A 344 25.84 14.24 1.68
C TRP A 344 26.56 13.81 0.41
N THR A 345 27.81 14.25 0.27
CA THR A 345 28.73 13.67 -0.69
C THR A 345 29.12 12.28 -0.21
N HIS A 346 28.83 11.27 -1.03
CA HIS A 346 29.14 9.89 -0.68
C HIS A 346 30.54 9.52 -1.14
N THR A 347 31.39 9.11 -0.19
CA THR A 347 32.77 8.69 -0.46
C THR A 347 33.01 7.21 -0.21
N SER A 348 32.04 6.51 0.40
CA SER A 348 32.19 5.09 0.70
C SER A 348 32.21 4.25 -0.57
N ARG A 349 33.07 3.21 -0.62
CA ARG A 349 33.17 2.28 -1.76
C ARG A 349 31.82 1.69 -2.19
N LYS A 350 30.96 1.33 -1.22
CA LYS A 350 29.59 0.83 -1.48
C LYS A 350 28.71 1.84 -2.23
N ALA A 351 28.91 3.13 -2.00
CA ALA A 351 28.14 4.19 -2.63
C ALA A 351 28.69 4.56 -4.01
N LEU A 352 30.00 4.47 -4.21
CA LEU A 352 30.68 4.78 -5.48
C LEU A 352 30.74 3.58 -6.45
N GLU A 353 30.34 2.40 -5.99
CA GLU A 353 30.30 1.17 -6.78
C GLU A 353 29.44 1.32 -8.04
N LYS A 354 30.00 1.04 -9.21
CA LYS A 354 29.23 0.97 -10.47
C LYS A 354 28.41 -0.32 -10.49
N VAL A 355 27.17 -0.25 -10.94
CA VAL A 355 26.25 -1.40 -10.92
C VAL A 355 26.00 -1.86 -12.33
N ASP A 356 26.50 -3.06 -12.62
CA ASP A 356 26.16 -3.80 -13.82
C ASP A 356 25.14 -4.89 -13.47
N LEU A 357 24.05 -4.96 -14.23
CA LEU A 357 22.93 -5.85 -13.97
C LEU A 357 22.98 -7.04 -14.92
N LYS A 358 22.97 -8.25 -14.37
CA LYS A 358 22.92 -9.48 -15.16
C LYS A 358 21.50 -9.90 -15.46
N TRP A 359 20.59 -9.74 -14.51
CA TRP A 359 19.21 -10.18 -14.69
C TRP A 359 18.24 -9.36 -13.86
N ILE A 360 17.05 -9.14 -14.39
CA ILE A 360 15.92 -8.50 -13.71
C ILE A 360 14.73 -9.45 -13.77
N ASP A 361 14.15 -9.77 -12.61
CA ASP A 361 13.04 -10.71 -12.53
C ASP A 361 11.73 -10.07 -13.02
N THR A 362 11.18 -10.57 -14.12
CA THR A 362 9.89 -10.15 -14.71
C THR A 362 8.80 -11.20 -14.52
N SER A 363 9.04 -12.23 -13.71
CA SER A 363 8.04 -13.25 -13.39
C SER A 363 6.81 -12.69 -12.68
N SER A 364 5.68 -13.40 -12.76
CA SER A 364 4.46 -13.00 -12.03
C SER A 364 4.75 -12.82 -10.54
N LYS A 365 4.29 -11.68 -10.00
CA LYS A 365 4.31 -11.39 -8.55
C LYS A 365 2.95 -11.68 -7.89
N PHE A 366 2.02 -12.24 -8.65
CA PHE A 366 0.74 -12.76 -8.17
C PHE A 366 0.84 -14.29 -8.13
N GLY A 367 1.06 -14.84 -6.93
CA GLY A 367 1.48 -16.24 -6.76
C GLY A 367 2.98 -16.43 -6.98
N HIS A 368 3.38 -17.66 -7.30
CA HIS A 368 4.76 -18.03 -7.61
C HIS A 368 4.98 -18.04 -9.13
N GLY A 369 5.65 -17.01 -9.65
CA GLY A 369 5.91 -16.89 -11.08
C GLY A 369 7.05 -17.82 -11.54
N ALA A 370 6.72 -18.80 -12.37
CA ALA A 370 7.70 -19.72 -12.96
C ALA A 370 8.36 -19.21 -14.25
N TYR A 371 7.67 -18.34 -14.99
CA TYR A 371 8.10 -17.86 -16.31
C TYR A 371 8.44 -16.36 -16.26
N GLN A 372 9.41 -15.93 -17.06
CA GLN A 372 9.80 -14.53 -17.21
C GLN A 372 8.99 -13.80 -18.27
N THR A 373 8.57 -14.50 -19.33
CA THR A 373 7.82 -13.92 -20.45
C THR A 373 6.56 -14.73 -20.80
N PRO A 374 5.54 -14.11 -21.42
CA PRO A 374 4.41 -14.83 -21.97
C PRO A 374 4.79 -15.85 -23.04
N ALA A 375 5.85 -15.58 -23.81
CA ALA A 375 6.37 -16.49 -24.84
C ALA A 375 6.92 -17.77 -24.21
N GLU A 376 7.73 -17.65 -23.17
CA GLU A 376 8.26 -18.79 -22.41
C GLU A 376 7.13 -19.65 -21.81
N LYS A 377 6.12 -19.01 -21.21
CA LYS A 377 4.94 -19.73 -20.68
C LYS A 377 4.19 -20.49 -21.77
N ARG A 378 4.02 -19.89 -22.96
CA ARG A 378 3.34 -20.54 -24.09
C ARG A 378 4.17 -21.70 -24.65
N ALA A 379 5.48 -21.53 -24.75
CA ALA A 379 6.38 -22.60 -25.19
C ALA A 379 6.35 -23.79 -24.22
N PHE A 380 6.32 -23.54 -22.91
CA PHE A 380 6.26 -24.60 -21.90
C PHE A 380 4.91 -25.34 -21.88
N LEU A 381 3.79 -24.61 -21.91
CA LEU A 381 2.46 -25.22 -21.79
C LEU A 381 1.95 -25.84 -23.10
N GLY A 382 2.54 -25.47 -24.24
CA GLY A 382 2.07 -25.88 -25.56
C GLY A 382 0.69 -25.32 -25.90
N THR A 383 0.01 -25.99 -26.84
CA THR A 383 -1.32 -25.60 -27.29
C THR A 383 -2.38 -26.02 -26.27
N LEU A 384 -3.12 -25.05 -25.72
CA LEU A 384 -4.21 -25.32 -24.78
C LEU A 384 -5.57 -25.34 -25.49
N LYS A 385 -6.58 -25.91 -24.84
CA LYS A 385 -7.97 -25.96 -25.36
C LYS A 385 -8.49 -24.60 -25.84
N LYS A 386 -8.20 -23.52 -25.10
CA LYS A 386 -8.61 -22.15 -25.46
C LYS A 386 -7.95 -21.65 -26.75
N ASP A 387 -6.75 -22.12 -27.06
CA ASP A 387 -5.99 -21.69 -28.24
C ASP A 387 -6.57 -22.36 -29.49
N LEU A 388 -7.01 -23.63 -29.38
CA LEU A 388 -7.73 -24.35 -30.45
C LEU A 388 -9.06 -23.67 -30.81
N VAL A 389 -9.82 -23.22 -29.80
CA VAL A 389 -11.07 -22.48 -30.01
C VAL A 389 -10.81 -21.17 -30.76
N GLN A 390 -9.76 -20.43 -30.42
CA GLN A 390 -9.37 -19.21 -31.14
C GLN A 390 -8.95 -19.48 -32.58
N GLN A 391 -8.22 -20.57 -32.83
CA GLN A 391 -7.82 -20.97 -34.18
C GLN A 391 -9.03 -21.33 -35.05
N SER A 392 -10.00 -22.08 -34.51
CA SER A 392 -11.24 -22.42 -35.22
C SER A 392 -12.08 -21.17 -35.56
N ALA A 393 -12.20 -20.22 -34.62
CA ALA A 393 -12.91 -18.96 -34.86
C ALA A 393 -12.20 -18.07 -35.92
N THR A 394 -10.87 -18.08 -35.95
CA THR A 394 -10.08 -17.31 -36.93
C THR A 394 -10.15 -17.93 -38.33
N GLN A 395 -10.21 -19.27 -38.41
CA GLN A 395 -10.40 -19.99 -39.70
C GLN A 395 -11.80 -19.79 -40.29
N THR A 396 -12.84 -19.66 -39.47
CA THR A 396 -14.20 -19.35 -39.96
C THR A 396 -14.27 -17.94 -40.58
N THR A 397 -13.47 -16.98 -40.10
CA THR A 397 -13.42 -15.62 -40.68
C THR A 397 -12.60 -15.50 -41.97
N THR A 398 -11.67 -16.44 -42.25
CA THR A 398 -10.89 -16.44 -43.50
C THR A 398 -11.56 -17.18 -44.66
N ASN A 399 -12.59 -17.98 -44.37
CA ASN A 399 -13.34 -18.75 -45.39
C ASN A 399 -14.55 -17.99 -45.96
N HIS A 400 -14.75 -16.71 -45.62
CA HIS A 400 -15.66 -15.82 -46.33
C HIS A 400 -14.86 -14.80 -47.16
N PRO A 401 -15.06 -14.71 -48.49
CA PRO A 401 -14.39 -13.71 -49.30
C PRO A 401 -14.89 -12.31 -48.89
N PRO A 402 -14.01 -11.28 -48.88
CA PRO A 402 -14.46 -9.90 -48.69
C PRO A 402 -15.42 -9.51 -49.84
N PRO A 403 -16.49 -8.73 -49.58
CA PRO A 403 -17.32 -8.22 -50.67
C PRO A 403 -16.45 -7.38 -51.61
N ALA A 404 -16.53 -7.69 -52.91
CA ALA A 404 -15.69 -7.08 -53.95
C ALA A 404 -15.87 -5.55 -54.03
N PRO A 405 -14.80 -4.79 -54.33
CA PRO A 405 -14.91 -3.35 -54.56
C PRO A 405 -15.65 -3.09 -55.88
N ALA A 406 -16.79 -2.41 -55.81
CA ALA A 406 -17.51 -1.95 -56.99
C ALA A 406 -16.68 -0.87 -57.72
N GLN A 407 -16.26 -1.16 -58.96
CA GLN A 407 -15.72 -0.15 -59.87
C GLN A 407 -16.86 0.70 -60.47
N PRO A 408 -16.61 1.98 -60.78
CA PRO A 408 -17.64 2.93 -61.17
C PRO A 408 -17.97 2.79 -62.65
N GLN A 409 -19.25 2.62 -62.99
CA GLN A 409 -19.74 2.88 -64.35
C GLN A 409 -20.33 4.29 -64.41
N MET A 410 -19.70 5.12 -65.23
CA MET A 410 -20.11 6.47 -65.59
C MET A 410 -21.41 6.43 -66.40
N GLY A 411 -22.41 7.16 -65.92
CA GLY A 411 -23.61 7.45 -66.68
C GLY A 411 -24.81 7.74 -65.80
N VAL A 412 -24.86 8.92 -65.18
CA VAL A 412 -25.91 9.94 -65.34
C VAL A 412 -25.47 11.14 -64.50
N ILE A 413 -24.94 12.13 -65.20
CA ILE A 413 -24.77 13.51 -64.74
C ILE A 413 -26.17 14.10 -64.63
N LEU A 414 -26.70 14.26 -63.41
CA LEU A 414 -27.59 15.37 -63.03
C LEU A 414 -27.82 15.32 -61.51
N SER A 415 -27.51 16.43 -60.85
CA SER A 415 -27.62 16.74 -59.42
C SER A 415 -26.33 16.58 -58.59
N LEU A 416 -26.06 17.63 -57.80
CA LEU A 416 -24.96 17.82 -56.84
C LEU A 416 -23.61 18.34 -57.38
N PHE A 417 -23.68 19.33 -58.28
CA PHE A 417 -22.86 20.54 -58.13
C PHE A 417 -23.78 21.73 -57.84
N HIS A 418 -24.15 21.89 -56.56
CA HIS A 418 -24.41 23.19 -55.97
C HIS A 418 -24.19 23.07 -54.45
N THR A 419 -23.33 23.97 -53.96
CA THR A 419 -23.26 24.39 -52.56
C THR A 419 -22.27 23.66 -51.63
N VAL A 420 -21.00 23.60 -52.05
CA VAL A 420 -19.92 24.03 -51.14
C VAL A 420 -19.99 25.55 -51.04
N ARG A 421 -20.70 26.06 -50.03
CA ARG A 421 -20.45 27.35 -49.35
C ARG A 421 -21.54 27.59 -48.31
N ASN A 422 -21.13 27.98 -47.12
CA ASN A 422 -21.98 28.44 -46.01
C ASN A 422 -22.88 27.40 -45.35
N ARG A 423 -22.37 26.75 -44.29
CA ARG A 423 -23.19 26.42 -43.12
C ARG A 423 -22.33 26.40 -41.86
N ASN A 424 -21.89 27.60 -41.51
CA ASN A 424 -21.42 27.92 -40.16
C ASN A 424 -22.15 29.20 -39.74
N ARG A 425 -23.39 29.06 -39.25
CA ARG A 425 -24.10 30.05 -38.41
C ARG A 425 -25.43 29.49 -37.90
N SER A 426 -25.69 29.80 -36.63
CA SER A 426 -26.95 29.70 -35.85
C SER A 426 -27.56 28.32 -35.60
N SER A 427 -27.33 27.81 -34.38
CA SER A 427 -28.30 26.99 -33.65
C SER A 427 -28.52 27.60 -32.26
N GLN A 428 -29.54 28.45 -32.14
CA GLN A 428 -30.23 28.70 -30.87
C GLN A 428 -31.22 27.52 -30.62
N PRO A 429 -31.53 27.18 -29.35
CA PRO A 429 -32.54 26.18 -29.04
C PRO A 429 -33.97 26.76 -29.16
N PRO A 430 -34.99 25.93 -29.51
CA PRO A 430 -36.40 26.33 -29.61
C PRO A 430 -37.11 26.45 -28.24
N PRO A 431 -38.25 27.18 -28.17
CA PRO A 431 -38.89 27.59 -26.92
C PRO A 431 -39.82 26.51 -26.31
N ALA A 432 -40.01 26.61 -24.99
CA ALA A 432 -40.92 25.79 -24.18
C ALA A 432 -42.40 26.23 -24.30
N PRO A 433 -43.37 25.33 -24.08
CA PRO A 433 -44.79 25.66 -24.19
C PRO A 433 -45.33 26.42 -22.97
N ALA A 434 -46.27 27.32 -23.24
CA ALA A 434 -46.96 28.19 -22.29
C ALA A 434 -48.01 27.45 -21.45
N VAL A 435 -48.12 27.82 -20.18
CA VAL A 435 -49.24 27.52 -19.26
C VAL A 435 -49.69 28.88 -18.68
N PRO A 436 -51.00 29.17 -18.62
CA PRO A 436 -51.51 30.54 -18.50
C PRO A 436 -51.44 31.12 -17.08
N GLU A 437 -51.29 32.44 -17.02
CA GLU A 437 -51.43 33.28 -15.84
C GLU A 437 -52.90 33.43 -15.41
N THR A 438 -53.15 33.38 -14.11
CA THR A 438 -54.19 34.22 -13.47
C THR A 438 -53.67 34.77 -12.15
N HIS A 439 -53.92 36.06 -11.97
CA HIS A 439 -53.65 36.96 -10.86
C HIS A 439 -54.06 36.41 -9.48
N GLU A 440 -53.31 36.79 -8.43
CA GLU A 440 -53.79 37.76 -7.44
C GLU A 440 -52.72 38.17 -6.42
N LEU A 441 -52.90 39.39 -5.93
CA LEU A 441 -52.14 40.11 -4.91
C LEU A 441 -52.21 39.38 -3.56
N ASP A 442 -51.19 39.44 -2.71
CA ASP A 442 -51.07 40.52 -1.72
C ASP A 442 -49.97 40.22 -0.68
N THR A 443 -49.51 41.33 -0.15
CA THR A 443 -48.65 41.63 1.00
C THR A 443 -48.58 40.65 2.19
N LEU A 444 -47.38 40.58 2.81
CA LEU A 444 -47.09 40.84 4.24
C LEU A 444 -46.06 39.90 4.93
N HIS A 445 -45.14 40.58 5.61
CA HIS A 445 -44.48 40.24 6.89
C HIS A 445 -43.32 39.22 6.99
N ALA A 446 -42.16 39.83 7.25
CA ALA A 446 -41.35 39.69 8.47
C ALA A 446 -40.54 38.39 8.71
N SER A 447 -39.23 38.62 8.87
CA SER A 447 -38.28 37.76 9.61
C SER A 447 -38.74 37.56 11.06
N PRO A 448 -38.30 36.51 11.80
CA PRO A 448 -36.89 36.45 12.22
C PRO A 448 -36.28 35.04 12.44
N THR A 449 -34.94 35.02 12.36
CA THR A 449 -33.97 34.23 13.16
C THR A 449 -34.35 32.84 13.70
N SER A 450 -33.53 31.83 13.38
CA SER A 450 -32.60 31.20 14.36
C SER A 450 -31.76 30.10 13.71
N ALA A 451 -30.43 30.25 13.85
CA ALA A 451 -29.44 29.24 13.48
C ALA A 451 -29.16 28.32 14.68
N PRO A 452 -28.88 27.01 14.46
CA PRO A 452 -28.58 26.09 15.55
C PRO A 452 -27.17 26.32 16.14
N PRO A 453 -26.99 26.21 17.48
CA PRO A 453 -25.74 26.54 18.13
C PRO A 453 -24.63 25.51 17.89
N THR A 454 -23.45 26.02 17.53
CA THR A 454 -22.18 25.30 17.43
C THR A 454 -21.56 25.16 18.82
N ALA A 455 -21.45 23.93 19.32
CA ALA A 455 -20.75 23.61 20.56
C ALA A 455 -19.24 23.90 20.42
N THR A 456 -18.77 24.92 21.14
CA THR A 456 -17.37 25.34 21.18
C THR A 456 -16.68 24.72 22.40
N ILE A 457 -15.72 23.83 22.17
CA ILE A 457 -14.86 23.24 23.20
C ILE A 457 -13.82 24.29 23.65
N PRO A 458 -13.71 24.64 24.95
CA PRO A 458 -12.72 25.61 25.41
C PRO A 458 -11.30 25.03 25.42
N ARG A 459 -10.35 25.81 24.89
CA ARG A 459 -8.91 25.53 24.96
C ARG A 459 -8.36 25.79 26.36
N PRO A 460 -7.43 24.97 26.90
CA PRO A 460 -6.77 25.27 28.16
C PRO A 460 -5.78 26.44 28.01
N ARG A 461 -5.84 27.37 28.98
CA ARG A 461 -4.94 28.51 29.13
C ARG A 461 -3.52 28.03 29.49
N LEU A 462 -2.51 28.56 28.79
CA LEU A 462 -1.10 28.43 29.17
C LEU A 462 -0.80 29.42 30.31
N PRO A 463 0.00 29.06 31.33
CA PRO A 463 0.48 30.00 32.32
C PRO A 463 1.56 30.94 31.72
N PRO A 464 1.73 32.16 32.27
CA PRO A 464 2.66 33.14 31.75
C PRO A 464 4.12 32.73 31.99
N ARG A 465 4.96 33.08 31.00
CA ARG A 465 6.41 32.99 31.07
C ARG A 465 6.92 34.02 32.08
N VAL A 466 7.63 33.56 33.11
CA VAL A 466 8.53 34.40 33.91
C VAL A 466 9.89 34.41 33.22
N PHE A 467 10.28 35.58 32.72
CA PHE A 467 11.65 35.90 32.35
C PHE A 467 12.26 36.72 33.51
N ALA A 468 13.33 36.20 34.11
CA ALA A 468 14.33 36.97 34.85
C ALA A 468 15.63 36.16 34.72
N ALA A 469 16.53 36.58 33.84
CA ALA A 469 17.58 37.59 34.06
C ALA A 469 18.87 36.94 34.59
N LEU A 470 19.92 37.10 33.78
CA LEU A 470 21.29 36.69 33.99
C LEU A 470 21.91 37.32 35.23
N SER A 471 22.81 36.61 35.92
CA SER A 471 24.05 37.21 36.42
C SER A 471 25.07 36.15 36.84
N SER A 472 26.17 36.13 36.09
CA SER A 472 27.59 36.10 36.47
C SER A 472 28.16 35.23 37.62
N ARG A 473 29.32 34.64 37.27
CA ARG A 473 30.61 34.56 38.01
C ARG A 473 31.05 33.27 38.74
N SER A 474 32.15 32.75 38.18
CA SER A 474 33.46 32.37 38.78
C SER A 474 33.62 31.08 39.63
N ARG A 475 34.26 30.09 38.98
CA ARG A 475 35.53 29.41 39.32
C ARG A 475 36.15 29.61 40.73
N ALA A 476 36.39 28.51 41.45
CA ALA A 476 37.53 28.25 42.36
C ALA A 476 37.48 26.75 42.80
N THR A 477 38.40 25.89 42.34
CA THR A 477 39.60 25.33 43.02
C THR A 477 39.35 24.13 43.97
N ALA A 478 40.08 23.04 43.71
CA ALA A 478 40.26 21.86 44.55
C ALA A 478 41.07 22.19 45.83
N PRO A 479 41.22 21.26 46.81
CA PRO A 479 42.35 20.32 46.71
C PRO A 479 42.18 18.92 47.38
N ALA A 480 43.09 18.02 46.94
CA ALA A 480 43.89 17.02 47.66
C ALA A 480 43.27 15.77 48.33
N SER A 481 43.82 14.61 47.91
CA SER A 481 43.89 13.31 48.60
C SER A 481 44.74 13.35 49.88
N PRO A 482 44.74 12.28 50.69
CA PRO A 482 45.91 11.39 50.66
C PRO A 482 45.60 9.88 50.74
N ALA A 483 46.63 9.11 50.41
CA ALA A 483 46.70 7.65 50.34
C ALA A 483 46.83 6.96 51.72
N GLY A 484 46.57 5.65 51.76
CA GLY A 484 46.95 4.78 52.87
C GLY A 484 46.47 3.34 52.70
N VAL A 485 47.37 2.45 52.29
CA VAL A 485 47.25 0.97 52.38
C VAL A 485 47.90 0.55 53.71
N PRO A 486 47.41 -0.52 54.37
CA PRO A 486 48.28 -1.68 54.54
C PRO A 486 47.58 -3.01 54.26
N ALA A 487 48.42 -4.03 54.06
CA ALA A 487 48.14 -5.34 53.52
C ALA A 487 47.92 -6.43 54.60
N GLN A 488 47.54 -7.61 54.09
CA GLN A 488 47.69 -8.98 54.64
C GLN A 488 46.69 -9.48 55.71
N ALA A 489 45.89 -10.49 55.32
CA ALA A 489 45.78 -11.76 56.05
C ALA A 489 45.13 -12.87 55.19
N GLN A 490 45.99 -13.83 54.83
CA GLN A 490 45.79 -15.28 54.75
C GLN A 490 44.59 -15.90 54.02
N ALA A 491 44.96 -16.64 52.97
CA ALA A 491 44.19 -17.68 52.31
C ALA A 491 44.13 -18.96 53.17
N GLN A 492 42.96 -19.59 53.23
CA GLN A 492 42.82 -21.03 53.50
C GLN A 492 41.99 -21.66 52.38
N ALA A 493 42.57 -22.70 51.79
CA ALA A 493 42.05 -23.48 50.68
C ALA A 493 41.20 -24.64 51.18
N LEU A 494 40.06 -24.90 50.51
CA LEU A 494 39.29 -26.15 50.57
C LEU A 494 38.70 -26.44 49.18
N PRO A 495 38.39 -27.72 48.86
CA PRO A 495 38.92 -28.38 47.68
C PRO A 495 38.04 -28.32 46.43
N ALA A 496 38.71 -28.40 45.28
CA ALA A 496 38.14 -28.50 43.95
C ALA A 496 37.49 -29.88 43.73
N ALA A 497 36.15 -29.92 43.70
CA ALA A 497 35.40 -31.01 43.10
C ALA A 497 35.28 -30.76 41.58
N ARG A 498 36.04 -31.54 40.82
CA ARG A 498 36.08 -31.55 39.34
C ARG A 498 34.79 -32.16 38.80
N ALA A 499 33.81 -31.33 38.43
CA ALA A 499 32.64 -31.79 37.68
C ALA A 499 32.99 -31.94 36.20
N ALA A 500 32.84 -33.17 35.68
CA ALA A 500 33.07 -33.52 34.28
C ALA A 500 32.18 -32.70 33.32
N PRO A 501 32.64 -32.43 32.08
CA PRO A 501 31.85 -31.73 31.09
C PRO A 501 30.68 -32.60 30.63
N ARG A 502 29.46 -32.12 30.86
CA ARG A 502 28.23 -32.74 30.39
C ARG A 502 28.16 -32.59 28.86
N GLN A 503 28.54 -33.64 28.13
CA GLN A 503 28.30 -33.76 26.69
C GLN A 503 26.79 -33.72 26.43
N GLN A 504 26.29 -32.63 25.85
CA GLN A 504 25.00 -32.63 25.18
C GLN A 504 25.15 -33.35 23.84
N LYS A 505 24.74 -34.62 23.78
CA LYS A 505 24.42 -35.30 22.52
C LYS A 505 23.31 -34.52 21.81
N ARG A 506 23.66 -33.77 20.76
CA ARG A 506 22.72 -33.44 19.68
C ARG A 506 22.58 -34.73 18.85
N GLY A 507 21.50 -35.48 19.08
CA GLY A 507 21.07 -36.50 18.13
C GLY A 507 20.54 -35.81 16.87
N MET A 508 21.16 -36.09 15.73
CA MET A 508 20.52 -35.93 14.43
C MET A 508 19.36 -36.93 14.33
N ALA A 509 18.34 -36.61 13.54
CA ALA A 509 17.23 -37.52 13.26
C ALA A 509 17.76 -38.78 12.57
N ASP A 510 17.33 -39.96 13.05
CA ASP A 510 17.75 -41.26 12.55
C ASP A 510 17.32 -41.42 11.09
N ASP A 511 18.18 -41.94 10.21
CA ASP A 511 17.93 -42.07 8.75
C ASP A 511 16.65 -42.87 8.43
N ALA A 512 16.25 -43.78 9.32
CA ALA A 512 14.98 -44.50 9.23
C ALA A 512 13.75 -43.58 9.33
N SER A 513 13.83 -42.52 10.16
CA SER A 513 12.76 -41.54 10.29
C SER A 513 12.68 -40.60 9.08
N TYR A 514 13.79 -40.34 8.41
CA TYR A 514 13.83 -39.59 7.16
C TYR A 514 13.28 -40.40 5.96
N LEU A 515 13.61 -41.70 5.88
CA LEU A 515 13.05 -42.59 4.85
C LEU A 515 11.54 -42.78 5.01
N SER A 516 11.05 -42.96 6.25
CA SER A 516 9.60 -43.08 6.51
C SER A 516 8.81 -41.80 6.14
N PHE A 517 9.45 -40.63 6.21
CA PHE A 517 8.85 -39.37 5.79
C PHE A 517 8.79 -39.25 4.26
N LEU A 518 9.82 -39.71 3.55
CA LEU A 518 9.85 -39.71 2.09
C LEU A 518 8.87 -40.73 1.49
N GLU A 519 8.74 -41.92 2.07
CA GLU A 519 7.74 -42.91 1.63
C GLU A 519 6.30 -42.42 1.87
N LYS A 520 6.05 -41.78 3.02
CA LYS A 520 4.73 -41.23 3.34
C LYS A 520 4.34 -40.04 2.47
N ALA A 521 5.30 -39.27 1.98
CA ALA A 521 5.07 -38.17 1.05
C ALA A 521 4.82 -38.64 -0.40
N ASN A 522 5.23 -39.87 -0.74
CA ASN A 522 5.16 -40.40 -2.11
C ASN A 522 4.08 -41.49 -2.30
N ALA A 523 3.32 -41.84 -1.27
CA ALA A 523 2.22 -42.80 -1.40
C ALA A 523 1.02 -42.19 -2.18
N PRO A 524 0.47 -42.90 -3.19
CA PRO A 524 -0.68 -42.42 -3.96
C PRO A 524 -1.96 -42.42 -3.12
N LEU A 525 -2.80 -41.40 -3.32
CA LEU A 525 -4.10 -41.25 -2.67
C LEU A 525 -5.18 -42.01 -3.46
N GLY A 526 -5.67 -43.12 -2.91
CA GLY A 526 -6.91 -43.76 -3.34
C GLY A 526 -6.96 -45.27 -3.10
N GLU A 527 -7.61 -45.68 -2.01
CA GLU A 527 -8.69 -46.68 -1.94
C GLU A 527 -8.84 -47.21 -0.50
N SER A 528 -10.10 -47.31 -0.08
CA SER A 528 -10.57 -47.65 1.26
C SER A 528 -10.33 -49.11 1.62
N ASN A 529 -9.84 -49.38 2.83
CA ASN A 529 -10.27 -50.53 3.62
C ASN A 529 -10.12 -50.27 5.12
N GLU A 530 -11.21 -50.53 5.84
CA GLU A 530 -11.34 -50.43 7.28
C GLU A 530 -10.60 -51.60 7.98
N ALA A 531 -9.74 -51.29 8.95
CA ALA A 531 -9.49 -52.13 10.12
C ALA A 531 -8.88 -51.28 11.25
N GLN A 532 -9.38 -51.54 12.45
CA GLN A 532 -9.26 -50.73 13.67
C GLN A 532 -7.82 -50.49 14.16
N ALA A 533 -7.53 -49.25 14.56
CA ALA A 533 -6.47 -48.92 15.51
C ALA A 533 -6.93 -47.81 16.45
N SER A 534 -7.00 -48.14 17.73
CA SER A 534 -7.29 -47.27 18.87
C SER A 534 -6.26 -46.15 19.03
N GLY A 535 -6.71 -44.91 18.86
CA GLY A 535 -5.97 -43.69 19.18
C GLY A 535 -6.95 -42.51 19.25
N SER A 536 -6.98 -41.80 20.38
CA SER A 536 -7.92 -40.73 20.74
C SER A 536 -8.32 -39.81 19.57
N GLY A 537 -9.46 -40.11 18.96
CA GLY A 537 -10.02 -39.39 17.82
C GLY A 537 -10.77 -38.13 18.25
N LYS A 538 -10.51 -37.02 17.54
CA LYS A 538 -11.34 -35.82 17.57
C LYS A 538 -12.76 -36.18 17.10
N LYS A 539 -13.71 -36.32 18.03
CA LYS A 539 -15.15 -36.39 17.67
C LYS A 539 -15.55 -35.09 16.95
N GLY A 540 -15.97 -35.18 15.69
CA GLY A 540 -16.71 -34.12 15.00
C GLY A 540 -18.20 -34.18 15.38
N PHE A 541 -18.95 -33.12 15.11
CA PHE A 541 -20.41 -33.13 15.25
C PHE A 541 -21.07 -33.99 14.17
N LYS A 542 -22.22 -34.57 14.50
CA LYS A 542 -22.97 -35.47 13.60
C LYS A 542 -23.59 -34.68 12.44
N THR A 543 -23.38 -35.13 11.20
CA THR A 543 -23.87 -34.48 9.97
C THR A 543 -24.95 -35.24 9.22
N VAL A 544 -24.92 -36.56 9.26
CA VAL A 544 -25.87 -37.44 8.55
C VAL A 544 -26.29 -38.57 9.48
N ASP A 545 -27.59 -38.89 9.52
CA ASP A 545 -28.08 -40.08 10.23
C ASP A 545 -27.74 -41.38 9.50
N GLU A 546 -27.64 -42.48 10.25
CA GLU A 546 -27.44 -43.80 9.67
C GLU A 546 -28.56 -44.14 8.68
N GLY A 547 -28.17 -44.42 7.42
CA GLY A 547 -29.11 -44.74 6.33
C GLY A 547 -29.66 -43.53 5.56
N ALA A 548 -29.39 -42.30 5.99
CA ALA A 548 -29.86 -41.09 5.32
C ALA A 548 -28.95 -40.67 4.15
N LYS A 549 -29.55 -40.16 3.08
CA LYS A 549 -28.83 -39.58 1.93
C LYS A 549 -29.03 -38.08 1.89
N VAL A 550 -27.98 -37.33 1.56
CA VAL A 550 -28.07 -35.90 1.29
C VAL A 550 -28.68 -35.71 -0.11
N PRO A 551 -29.66 -34.80 -0.28
CA PRO A 551 -30.26 -34.52 -1.59
C PRO A 551 -29.22 -34.23 -2.67
N GLU A 552 -29.42 -34.78 -3.88
CA GLU A 552 -28.43 -34.67 -4.97
C GLU A 552 -28.18 -33.22 -5.40
N VAL A 553 -29.20 -32.37 -5.31
CA VAL A 553 -29.13 -30.94 -5.64
C VAL A 553 -28.12 -30.22 -4.73
N ILE A 554 -28.15 -30.52 -3.43
CA ILE A 554 -27.22 -29.98 -2.44
C ILE A 554 -25.82 -30.55 -2.68
N ARG A 555 -25.70 -31.87 -2.94
CA ARG A 555 -24.41 -32.52 -3.21
C ARG A 555 -23.68 -31.91 -4.41
N LYS A 556 -24.40 -31.59 -5.49
CA LYS A 556 -23.84 -30.91 -6.66
C LYS A 556 -23.46 -29.46 -6.37
N ALA A 557 -24.26 -28.76 -5.54
CA ALA A 557 -24.02 -27.35 -5.21
C ALA A 557 -22.80 -27.14 -4.31
N ILE A 558 -22.42 -28.13 -3.50
CA ILE A 558 -21.24 -28.07 -2.62
C ILE A 558 -19.96 -28.61 -3.28
N GLU A 559 -20.07 -29.33 -4.40
CA GLU A 559 -18.94 -29.96 -5.07
C GLU A 559 -17.95 -28.90 -5.61
N GLY A 560 -16.71 -28.92 -5.10
CA GLY A 560 -15.66 -27.98 -5.50
C GLY A 560 -15.82 -26.55 -4.95
N VAL A 561 -16.81 -26.30 -4.08
CA VAL A 561 -17.02 -25.00 -3.42
C VAL A 561 -16.36 -25.00 -2.03
N VAL A 562 -15.54 -23.99 -1.78
CA VAL A 562 -14.79 -23.82 -0.52
C VAL A 562 -15.33 -22.61 0.24
N TYR A 563 -15.52 -22.76 1.55
CA TYR A 563 -15.88 -21.64 2.40
C TYR A 563 -14.64 -20.79 2.70
N VAL A 564 -14.68 -19.51 2.32
CA VAL A 564 -13.55 -18.59 2.34
C VAL A 564 -13.34 -18.09 3.77
N SER A 565 -12.56 -18.84 4.52
CA SER A 565 -12.10 -18.54 5.89
C SER A 565 -10.64 -18.94 6.04
N GLU A 566 -9.98 -18.66 7.18
CA GLU A 566 -8.60 -19.14 7.39
C GLU A 566 -8.46 -20.68 7.40
N ALA A 567 -9.58 -21.43 7.39
CA ALA A 567 -9.58 -22.89 7.26
C ALA A 567 -9.53 -23.37 5.79
N ASP A 568 -10.04 -22.60 4.83
CA ASP A 568 -10.23 -22.99 3.41
C ASP A 568 -10.78 -24.44 3.24
N GLU A 569 -11.74 -24.85 4.07
CA GLU A 569 -12.37 -26.17 3.99
C GLU A 569 -13.62 -26.17 3.08
N GLY A 570 -13.84 -27.29 2.38
CA GLY A 570 -15.02 -27.51 1.55
C GLY A 570 -16.30 -27.67 2.38
N PHE A 571 -17.45 -27.46 1.75
CA PHE A 571 -18.74 -27.73 2.38
C PHE A 571 -19.00 -29.23 2.52
N GLU A 572 -19.51 -29.66 3.68
CA GLU A 572 -19.95 -31.03 3.97
C GLU A 572 -21.49 -31.07 3.97
N GLY A 573 -22.09 -32.06 3.31
CA GLY A 573 -23.54 -32.21 3.26
C GLY A 573 -24.15 -32.63 4.61
N VAL A 574 -25.37 -32.18 4.88
CA VAL A 574 -26.10 -32.41 6.13
C VAL A 574 -27.46 -33.07 5.81
N SER A 575 -27.82 -34.11 6.56
CA SER A 575 -29.15 -34.72 6.54
C SER A 575 -29.46 -35.35 7.91
N LEU A 576 -30.19 -34.61 8.75
CA LEU A 576 -30.52 -34.98 10.13
C LEU A 576 -32.04 -35.05 10.34
N GLY A 577 -32.52 -36.11 10.98
CA GLY A 577 -33.93 -36.32 11.31
C GLY A 577 -34.32 -35.43 12.48
N THR A 578 -35.45 -34.75 12.35
CA THR A 578 -35.97 -33.83 13.38
C THR A 578 -37.04 -34.48 14.27
N GLY A 579 -37.53 -35.67 13.88
CA GLY A 579 -38.60 -36.37 14.57
C GLY A 579 -39.95 -35.65 14.43
N GLY A 580 -40.22 -35.08 13.26
CA GLY A 580 -41.45 -34.34 12.93
C GLY A 580 -41.52 -32.92 13.50
N ARG A 581 -40.48 -32.47 14.21
CA ARG A 581 -40.35 -31.09 14.67
C ARG A 581 -39.85 -30.27 13.49
N GLY A 582 -40.52 -29.19 13.10
CA GLY A 582 -40.08 -28.33 11.99
C GLY A 582 -38.72 -27.66 12.25
N MET A 583 -38.54 -26.41 11.83
CA MET A 583 -37.24 -25.75 12.03
C MET A 583 -36.94 -25.58 13.53
N VAL A 584 -35.92 -26.31 13.99
CA VAL A 584 -35.53 -26.41 15.41
C VAL A 584 -34.90 -25.13 15.96
N ASP A 585 -34.92 -24.93 17.27
CA ASP A 585 -34.19 -23.85 17.93
C ASP A 585 -32.72 -24.24 18.21
N GLY A 586 -31.92 -23.28 18.69
CA GLY A 586 -30.48 -23.49 18.92
C GLY A 586 -30.17 -24.59 19.94
N GLU A 587 -31.02 -24.77 20.95
CA GLU A 587 -30.86 -25.81 21.98
C GLU A 587 -31.19 -27.19 21.42
N SER A 588 -32.35 -27.35 20.75
CA SER A 588 -32.70 -28.62 20.10
C SER A 588 -31.73 -28.99 18.97
N PHE A 589 -31.15 -27.98 18.29
CA PHE A 589 -30.10 -28.21 17.30
C PHE A 589 -28.80 -28.73 17.93
N ALA A 590 -28.43 -28.25 19.12
CA ALA A 590 -27.26 -28.71 19.86
C ALA A 590 -27.36 -30.21 20.20
N ASP A 591 -28.56 -30.64 20.63
CA ASP A 591 -28.86 -32.05 20.93
C ASP A 591 -28.75 -32.92 19.67
N LEU A 592 -29.29 -32.45 18.54
CA LEU A 592 -29.27 -33.17 17.26
C LEU A 592 -27.84 -33.43 16.74
N ILE A 593 -26.95 -32.46 16.88
CA ILE A 593 -25.56 -32.57 16.40
C ILE A 593 -24.61 -33.19 17.44
N GLY A 594 -25.09 -33.45 18.66
CA GLY A 594 -24.34 -34.03 19.78
C GLY A 594 -23.29 -33.07 20.36
N SER A 595 -23.63 -31.78 20.48
CA SER A 595 -22.71 -30.78 21.03
C SER A 595 -22.68 -30.84 22.58
N PRO A 596 -21.49 -30.93 23.22
CA PRO A 596 -21.40 -31.03 24.68
C PRO A 596 -21.84 -29.73 25.38
N ASP A 597 -22.65 -29.87 26.41
CA ASP A 597 -23.32 -28.81 27.18
C ASP A 597 -22.39 -27.65 27.56
N GLY A 598 -22.79 -26.42 27.22
CA GLY A 598 -22.16 -25.17 27.67
C GLY A 598 -21.65 -24.21 26.59
N ARG A 599 -22.09 -24.32 25.33
CA ARG A 599 -21.78 -23.34 24.27
C ARG A 599 -23.07 -22.88 23.59
N GLU A 600 -23.35 -21.58 23.65
CA GLU A 600 -24.49 -20.97 22.97
C GLU A 600 -24.33 -21.08 21.44
N ILE A 601 -25.33 -21.68 20.78
CA ILE A 601 -25.46 -21.71 19.31
C ILE A 601 -26.22 -20.44 18.89
N GLU A 602 -25.63 -19.65 18.00
CA GLU A 602 -26.26 -18.43 17.50
C GLU A 602 -26.98 -18.72 16.17
N ILE A 603 -28.19 -18.19 16.01
CA ILE A 603 -28.93 -18.24 14.75
C ILE A 603 -28.66 -16.94 14.00
N LEU A 604 -28.23 -17.04 12.74
CA LEU A 604 -27.90 -15.91 11.88
C LEU A 604 -28.83 -15.87 10.67
N ASP A 605 -29.09 -14.65 10.21
CA ASP A 605 -29.71 -14.44 8.89
C ASP A 605 -28.70 -14.75 7.78
N ILE A 606 -29.19 -15.22 6.63
CA ILE A 606 -28.34 -15.50 5.45
C ILE A 606 -27.52 -14.26 5.05
N SER A 607 -28.09 -13.06 5.17
CA SER A 607 -27.40 -11.81 4.84
C SER A 607 -26.25 -11.46 5.80
N GLN A 608 -26.27 -11.98 7.03
CA GLN A 608 -25.21 -11.79 8.03
C GLN A 608 -24.08 -12.81 7.83
N TRP A 609 -24.41 -14.02 7.37
CA TRP A 609 -23.44 -15.06 7.07
C TRP A 609 -22.77 -14.89 5.70
N ASP A 610 -23.51 -14.47 4.68
CA ASP A 610 -23.05 -14.26 3.31
C ASP A 610 -23.31 -12.82 2.83
N GLU A 611 -22.60 -11.86 3.43
CA GLU A 611 -22.73 -10.42 3.11
C GLU A 611 -22.49 -10.09 1.63
N ARG A 612 -21.77 -10.96 0.90
CA ARG A 612 -21.37 -10.75 -0.50
C ARG A 612 -22.19 -11.55 -1.50
N GLY A 613 -23.07 -12.44 -1.04
CA GLY A 613 -23.85 -13.34 -1.89
C GLY A 613 -22.99 -14.37 -2.63
N GLU A 614 -21.81 -14.72 -2.09
CA GLU A 614 -20.86 -15.65 -2.71
C GLU A 614 -21.35 -17.11 -2.63
N TYR A 615 -22.26 -17.44 -1.71
CA TYR A 615 -22.81 -18.78 -1.47
C TYR A 615 -24.29 -18.92 -1.81
N LYS A 616 -24.82 -17.98 -2.60
CA LYS A 616 -26.22 -17.98 -3.04
C LYS A 616 -26.64 -19.31 -3.70
N SER A 617 -25.75 -19.93 -4.48
CA SER A 617 -26.03 -21.22 -5.12
C SER A 617 -26.30 -22.36 -4.13
N ILE A 618 -25.69 -22.33 -2.95
CA ILE A 618 -25.91 -23.32 -1.89
C ILE A 618 -27.27 -23.06 -1.23
N VAL A 619 -27.59 -21.79 -0.95
CA VAL A 619 -28.89 -21.41 -0.38
C VAL A 619 -30.04 -21.75 -1.33
N ASP A 620 -29.89 -21.48 -2.62
CA ASP A 620 -30.89 -21.78 -3.64
C ASP A 620 -31.06 -23.31 -3.77
N ALA A 621 -29.96 -24.08 -3.77
CA ALA A 621 -30.02 -25.56 -3.78
C ALA A 621 -30.73 -26.15 -2.55
N ILE A 622 -30.59 -25.54 -1.38
CA ILE A 622 -31.29 -25.95 -0.15
C ILE A 622 -32.78 -25.62 -0.24
N ARG A 623 -33.14 -24.45 -0.78
CA ARG A 623 -34.55 -24.09 -1.03
C ARG A 623 -35.19 -25.03 -2.03
N ASP A 624 -34.48 -25.38 -3.10
CA ASP A 624 -34.96 -26.34 -4.10
C ASP A 624 -35.17 -27.74 -3.48
N ALA A 625 -34.24 -28.17 -2.61
CA ALA A 625 -34.36 -29.44 -1.89
C ALA A 625 -35.48 -29.45 -0.82
N THR A 626 -35.96 -28.28 -0.38
CA THR A 626 -36.98 -28.14 0.67
C THR A 626 -38.30 -27.59 0.13
N SER A 627 -38.53 -27.67 -1.18
CA SER A 627 -39.73 -27.16 -1.87
C SER A 627 -40.05 -25.69 -1.55
N GLY A 628 -39.03 -24.86 -1.36
CA GLY A 628 -39.17 -23.43 -1.02
C GLY A 628 -39.26 -23.14 0.48
N GLY A 629 -38.93 -24.11 1.33
CA GLY A 629 -38.89 -23.97 2.78
C GLY A 629 -37.90 -22.91 3.30
N ASP A 630 -38.08 -22.52 4.56
CA ASP A 630 -37.20 -21.54 5.22
C ASP A 630 -35.79 -22.12 5.44
N VAL A 631 -34.77 -21.27 5.27
CA VAL A 631 -33.35 -21.65 5.39
C VAL A 631 -32.70 -20.86 6.52
N ARG A 632 -32.13 -21.56 7.51
CA ARG A 632 -31.37 -20.96 8.62
C ARG A 632 -29.89 -21.19 8.50
N VAL A 633 -29.15 -20.29 9.15
CA VAL A 633 -27.73 -20.46 9.44
C VAL A 633 -27.53 -20.60 10.95
N TYR A 634 -26.99 -21.73 11.40
CA TYR A 634 -26.54 -21.91 12.78
C TYR A 634 -25.03 -21.73 12.86
N ARG A 635 -24.59 -20.89 13.79
CA ARG A 635 -23.19 -20.66 14.12
C ARG A 635 -22.84 -21.46 15.37
N VAL A 636 -22.06 -22.52 15.22
CA VAL A 636 -21.74 -23.50 16.27
C VAL A 636 -20.28 -23.38 16.71
N PRO A 637 -19.97 -22.95 17.94
CA PRO A 637 -18.59 -22.77 18.40
C PRO A 637 -17.84 -24.09 18.64
N ARG A 638 -16.72 -24.29 17.94
CA ARG A 638 -15.80 -25.43 18.06
C ARG A 638 -14.48 -25.02 18.74
N GLY A 639 -14.57 -24.68 20.03
CA GLY A 639 -13.43 -24.24 20.84
C GLY A 639 -13.25 -22.73 20.79
N ALA A 640 -12.03 -22.25 21.07
CA ALA A 640 -11.79 -20.81 21.26
C ALA A 640 -11.68 -20.00 19.96
N THR A 641 -11.39 -20.64 18.82
CA THR A 641 -11.07 -19.94 17.56
C THR A 641 -11.67 -20.61 16.33
N ARG A 642 -12.48 -21.65 16.49
CA ARG A 642 -13.12 -22.34 15.36
C ARG A 642 -14.61 -22.34 15.54
N VAL A 643 -15.33 -22.22 14.45
CA VAL A 643 -16.78 -22.13 14.40
C VAL A 643 -17.25 -22.91 13.18
N GLU A 644 -18.33 -23.67 13.31
CA GLU A 644 -18.97 -24.34 12.19
C GLU A 644 -20.25 -23.59 11.83
N TYR A 645 -20.38 -23.21 10.56
CA TYR A 645 -21.62 -22.64 10.04
C TYR A 645 -22.42 -23.76 9.39
N TRP A 646 -23.67 -23.90 9.80
CA TRP A 646 -24.62 -24.89 9.29
C TRP A 646 -25.74 -24.17 8.59
N VAL A 647 -25.81 -24.31 7.27
CA VAL A 647 -26.87 -23.73 6.45
C VAL A 647 -27.83 -24.85 6.11
N VAL A 648 -29.02 -24.83 6.70
CA VAL A 648 -29.98 -25.94 6.64
C VAL A 648 -31.40 -25.44 6.42
N GLY A 649 -32.21 -26.24 5.75
CA GLY A 649 -33.65 -26.08 5.63
C GLY A 649 -34.37 -27.37 6.03
N VAL A 650 -35.69 -27.31 6.18
CA VAL A 650 -36.50 -28.46 6.56
C VAL A 650 -37.17 -29.05 5.32
N GLU A 651 -36.91 -30.33 5.05
CA GLU A 651 -37.61 -31.13 4.07
C GLU A 651 -38.88 -31.71 4.71
N GLU A 652 -40.04 -31.36 4.14
CA GLU A 652 -41.34 -31.84 4.59
C GLU A 652 -41.57 -33.30 4.13
N GLY A 653 -41.74 -34.20 5.09
CA GLY A 653 -42.03 -35.63 4.91
C GLY A 653 -42.51 -36.25 6.23
N GLU A 654 -42.93 -37.52 6.24
CA GLU A 654 -43.55 -38.17 7.42
C GLU A 654 -42.72 -38.08 8.73
N GLU A 655 -41.40 -37.90 8.64
CA GLU A 655 -40.50 -37.77 9.80
C GLU A 655 -39.79 -36.41 9.95
N GLY A 656 -39.92 -35.49 8.98
CA GLY A 656 -39.25 -34.17 8.93
C GLY A 656 -37.71 -34.22 9.00
N ARG A 657 -37.00 -33.70 8.00
CA ARG A 657 -35.51 -33.74 7.97
C ARG A 657 -34.87 -32.38 7.77
N LEU A 658 -33.79 -32.09 8.48
CA LEU A 658 -32.90 -30.97 8.22
C LEU A 658 -31.90 -31.37 7.15
N VAL A 659 -31.97 -30.73 5.99
CA VAL A 659 -31.05 -30.93 4.87
C VAL A 659 -30.29 -29.65 4.57
N GLY A 660 -29.01 -29.78 4.26
CA GLY A 660 -28.18 -28.59 4.06
C GLY A 660 -26.71 -28.86 3.87
N ALA A 661 -25.90 -27.84 4.17
CA ALA A 661 -24.45 -27.90 4.10
C ALA A 661 -23.83 -27.22 5.32
N LYS A 662 -22.71 -27.77 5.80
CA LYS A 662 -21.90 -27.13 6.84
C LYS A 662 -20.51 -26.79 6.32
N ALA A 663 -19.88 -25.79 6.93
CA ALA A 663 -18.49 -25.45 6.69
C ALA A 663 -17.76 -25.03 7.96
N LEU A 664 -16.48 -25.36 8.07
CA LEU A 664 -15.63 -24.93 9.16
C LEU A 664 -15.04 -23.54 8.87
N SER A 665 -15.08 -22.68 9.87
CA SER A 665 -14.43 -21.37 9.88
C SER A 665 -13.47 -21.25 11.06
N VAL A 666 -12.39 -20.50 10.86
CA VAL A 666 -11.50 -20.06 11.94
C VAL A 666 -11.71 -18.57 12.14
N GLU A 667 -12.24 -18.20 13.30
CA GLU A 667 -12.45 -16.81 13.69
C GLU A 667 -11.33 -16.38 14.66
N SER A 668 -10.67 -15.25 14.36
CA SER A 668 -9.44 -14.77 15.01
C SER A 668 -9.63 -13.62 15.99
#